data_AF-A0AAD7P478-F1
#
_entry.id   AF-A0AAD7P478-F1
#
_cell.length_a   1.000
_cell.length_b   1.000
_cell.length_c   1.000
_cell.angle_alpha   90.00
_cell.angle_beta   90.00
_cell.angle_gamma   90.00
#
_symmetry.space_group_name_H-M   'P 1'
#
loop_
_entity.id
_entity.type
_entity.pdbx_description
1 polymer ?
#
loop_
_entity_poly.entity_id
_entity_poly.type
_entity_poly.pdbx_seq_one_letter_code
_entity_poly.pdbx_strand_id
1 'polypeptide(L)'
;MSAQSEGNYAEALQNYYEAMRLEIDPYDRSYILYNIGLIHTSNGEHTKALEYYFRALERNPFLPQAFNNMAVICHYAIRQGDSEIAEAWFDQAAEYWKQAIALTPGLFVCVVRKEEDSMIIRSPEPEVKILVDRDPIKTSFEEWAKPGHFSRTIAKGPDTTTWIWNLHADAHDFDSHTSDLEEISRKVFSAHFGQLSIIFLWLSGMYFHGARFSNYEAWLSDPTHIGPSAQVVWPIVGQEILNGDVGGGFRGIQITSGFFQIWRASGITSELQLYCTAIGALVFAALMLFAGWFHYHKVAPKLAWFQDVESMLNHHLAGLLGLGSLSWAGHQVHVSLPINQFLNAGVDPKEIPLPHEFILNRDLLAQLYPSFAEGATPFFTLNWSKYAEFLTFRGGLDPVTGGTNWGIGHGIKDILEAHKGPFTGQGHKGLYEILTTSWHAQLSINLAMLGSLTIVVAHHMYSMPPYPYLATDYGTQLSLFTHHMWIGGFLIVGAAAHAAIFMVRDYDPTTRYNDLLDRVLRHRDAIISHLNWEDLKSIMALRFPRFSQGLAQDPTTRRIWFGIATAHDFESHDDITEERLYQNIFASHFGQLAIIFLWTSGNLFHVAWQGNFEAWVQDPLHVRPIAHAIWDPHFGQPAVEAFTRGGALGPVNIAYSGVYQWWYTIGLRTNGDLYTGALFLLFLSAISLIAGWLHLQPKWKPSVSWFKNAESRLNHHLSGLFGVSSLAWTGHLVHVAIPASRGEYVRWNNFLGVFPHPQGLGPLFSGQWNLYAQNPDSRVVIYWVPTKERKPAILTTYRGISSN
;
A
#
# COMPACT_ATOMS: atom_id res chain seq x y z
N MET A 1 -34.13 -10.32 -40.34
CA MET A 1 -33.16 -9.80 -39.34
C MET A 1 -32.85 -8.30 -39.53
N SER A 2 -32.48 -7.78 -40.71
CA SER A 2 -32.19 -6.31 -40.84
C SER A 2 -33.40 -5.40 -40.56
N ALA A 3 -34.60 -5.77 -41.03
CA ALA A 3 -35.83 -5.03 -40.68
C ALA A 3 -36.11 -4.96 -39.16
N GLN A 4 -35.68 -5.97 -38.38
CA GLN A 4 -35.81 -5.96 -36.92
C GLN A 4 -34.77 -5.04 -36.26
N SER A 5 -33.54 -4.99 -36.76
CA SER A 5 -32.51 -4.06 -36.24
C SER A 5 -32.81 -2.60 -36.58
N GLU A 6 -33.55 -2.35 -37.66
CA GLU A 6 -33.96 -1.02 -38.12
C GLU A 6 -35.28 -0.54 -37.45
N GLY A 7 -35.90 -1.36 -36.59
CA GLY A 7 -37.13 -1.01 -35.87
C GLY A 7 -38.43 -1.19 -36.66
N ASN A 8 -38.38 -1.72 -37.89
CA ASN A 8 -39.55 -1.97 -38.75
C ASN A 8 -40.24 -3.29 -38.36
N TYR A 9 -40.86 -3.33 -37.18
CA TYR A 9 -41.40 -4.56 -36.59
C TYR A 9 -42.54 -5.23 -37.37
N ALA A 10 -43.38 -4.46 -38.08
CA ALA A 10 -44.47 -5.03 -38.89
C ALA A 10 -43.93 -5.83 -40.09
N GLU A 11 -42.93 -5.29 -40.78
CA GLU A 11 -42.25 -5.95 -41.89
C GLU A 11 -41.42 -7.15 -41.40
N ALA A 12 -40.74 -7.02 -40.25
CA ALA A 12 -40.02 -8.12 -39.62
C ALA A 12 -40.96 -9.30 -39.29
N LEU A 13 -42.14 -9.03 -38.73
CA LEU A 13 -43.13 -10.05 -38.39
C LEU A 13 -43.64 -10.80 -39.63
N GLN A 14 -43.93 -10.08 -40.72
CA GLN A 14 -44.36 -10.68 -41.98
C GLN A 14 -43.27 -11.61 -42.56
N ASN A 15 -42.02 -11.16 -42.52
CA ASN A 15 -40.87 -11.97 -42.94
C ASN A 15 -40.69 -13.23 -42.07
N TYR A 16 -40.89 -13.13 -40.76
CA TYR A 16 -40.81 -14.30 -39.87
C TYR A 16 -41.98 -15.28 -40.07
N TYR A 17 -43.19 -14.81 -40.39
CA TYR A 17 -44.30 -15.71 -40.73
C TYR A 17 -44.09 -16.44 -42.04
N GLU A 18 -43.53 -15.79 -43.07
CA GLU A 18 -43.16 -16.49 -44.31
C GLU A 18 -41.99 -17.45 -44.07
N ALA A 19 -40.98 -17.06 -43.30
CA ALA A 19 -39.89 -17.95 -42.90
C ALA A 19 -40.43 -19.20 -42.15
N MET A 20 -41.41 -19.03 -41.27
CA MET A 20 -42.03 -20.13 -40.53
C MET A 20 -42.80 -21.11 -41.44
N ARG A 21 -43.36 -20.62 -42.56
CA ARG A 21 -44.05 -21.46 -43.56
C ARG A 21 -43.05 -22.28 -44.40
N LEU A 22 -41.91 -21.70 -44.72
CA LEU A 22 -40.89 -22.32 -45.56
C LEU A 22 -39.97 -23.26 -44.79
N GLU A 23 -39.63 -22.90 -43.55
CA GLU A 23 -38.75 -23.71 -42.71
C GLU A 23 -39.45 -24.99 -42.29
N ILE A 24 -38.77 -26.13 -42.35
CA ILE A 24 -39.31 -27.45 -42.02
C ILE A 24 -38.65 -27.98 -40.74
N ASP A 25 -37.39 -27.62 -40.50
CA ASP A 25 -36.62 -28.12 -39.37
C ASP A 25 -37.20 -27.63 -38.01
N PRO A 26 -37.52 -28.55 -37.08
CA PRO A 26 -38.04 -28.17 -35.77
C PRO A 26 -37.11 -27.27 -34.96
N TYR A 27 -35.79 -27.43 -35.10
CA TYR A 27 -34.82 -26.65 -34.34
C TYR A 27 -34.73 -25.22 -34.87
N ASP A 28 -34.60 -25.01 -36.19
CA ASP A 28 -34.59 -23.67 -36.78
C ASP A 28 -35.94 -22.95 -36.61
N ARG A 29 -37.06 -23.68 -36.68
CA ARG A 29 -38.39 -23.14 -36.33
C ARG A 29 -38.46 -22.60 -34.90
N SER A 30 -37.72 -23.18 -33.96
CA SER A 30 -37.71 -22.70 -32.56
C SER A 30 -37.13 -21.28 -32.45
N TYR A 31 -36.07 -20.97 -33.21
CA TYR A 31 -35.47 -19.63 -33.23
C TYR A 31 -36.35 -18.62 -33.95
N ILE A 32 -37.07 -19.03 -35.00
CA ILE A 32 -38.06 -18.19 -35.68
C ILE A 32 -39.19 -17.81 -34.70
N LEU A 33 -39.74 -18.79 -33.98
CA LEU A 33 -40.78 -18.56 -32.95
C LEU A 33 -40.27 -17.67 -31.81
N TYR A 34 -39.03 -17.87 -31.35
CA TYR A 34 -38.39 -17.02 -30.35
C TYR A 34 -38.26 -15.56 -30.82
N ASN A 35 -37.85 -15.34 -32.08
CA ASN A 35 -37.72 -14.00 -32.65
C ASN A 35 -39.08 -13.30 -32.83
N ILE A 36 -40.14 -14.05 -33.16
CA ILE A 36 -41.53 -13.52 -33.15
C ILE A 36 -41.92 -13.10 -31.72
N GLY A 37 -41.61 -13.91 -30.70
CA GLY A 37 -41.81 -13.57 -29.29
C GLY A 37 -41.06 -12.32 -28.83
N LEU A 38 -39.82 -12.11 -29.31
CA LEU A 38 -39.05 -10.89 -29.06
C LEU A 38 -39.74 -9.64 -29.62
N ILE A 39 -40.28 -9.71 -30.83
CA ILE A 39 -40.99 -8.58 -31.44
C ILE A 39 -42.27 -8.24 -30.64
N HIS A 40 -43.05 -9.24 -30.24
CA HIS A 40 -44.22 -9.02 -29.39
C HIS A 40 -43.86 -8.44 -28.02
N THR A 41 -42.71 -8.83 -27.45
CA THR A 41 -42.18 -8.25 -26.20
C THR A 41 -41.86 -6.77 -26.37
N SER A 42 -41.16 -6.40 -27.45
CA SER A 42 -40.84 -5.00 -27.75
C SER A 42 -42.08 -4.14 -28.03
N ASN A 43 -43.15 -4.74 -28.56
CA ASN A 43 -44.44 -4.08 -28.79
C ASN A 43 -45.34 -4.00 -27.54
N GLY A 44 -44.90 -4.54 -26.39
CA GLY A 44 -45.68 -4.57 -25.15
C GLY A 44 -46.80 -5.62 -25.10
N GLU A 45 -46.89 -6.50 -26.11
CA GLU A 45 -47.88 -7.58 -26.19
C GLU A 45 -47.40 -8.83 -25.41
N HIS A 46 -47.24 -8.68 -24.10
CA HIS A 46 -46.60 -9.67 -23.22
C HIS A 46 -47.26 -11.05 -23.22
N THR A 47 -48.59 -11.15 -23.33
CA THR A 47 -49.32 -12.43 -23.36
C THR A 47 -49.03 -13.23 -24.63
N LYS A 48 -49.02 -12.58 -25.79
CA LYS A 48 -48.64 -13.21 -27.06
C LYS A 48 -47.17 -13.59 -27.07
N ALA A 49 -46.30 -12.74 -26.51
CA ALA A 49 -44.87 -13.03 -26.39
C ALA A 49 -44.60 -14.32 -25.60
N LEU A 50 -45.26 -14.50 -24.44
CA LEU A 50 -45.16 -15.72 -23.65
C LEU A 50 -45.61 -16.96 -24.44
N GLU A 51 -46.73 -16.88 -25.16
CA GLU A 51 -47.23 -17.99 -26.00
C GLU A 51 -46.19 -18.42 -27.06
N TYR A 52 -45.57 -17.45 -27.75
CA TYR A 52 -44.54 -17.74 -28.74
C TYR A 52 -43.25 -18.29 -28.11
N TYR A 53 -42.85 -17.84 -26.92
CA TYR A 53 -41.72 -18.42 -26.19
C TYR A 53 -41.99 -19.85 -25.72
N PHE A 54 -43.20 -20.15 -25.23
CA PHE A 54 -43.59 -21.53 -24.91
C PHE A 54 -43.55 -22.43 -26.15
N ARG A 55 -44.09 -21.97 -27.27
CA ARG A 55 -44.04 -22.72 -28.53
C ARG A 55 -42.63 -22.92 -29.05
N ALA A 56 -41.72 -21.99 -28.81
CA ALA A 56 -40.30 -22.16 -29.11
C ALA A 56 -39.67 -23.25 -28.23
N LEU A 57 -39.95 -23.23 -26.93
CA LEU A 57 -39.44 -24.20 -25.95
C LEU A 57 -39.99 -25.62 -26.14
N GLU A 58 -41.24 -25.77 -26.59
CA GLU A 58 -41.81 -27.08 -26.98
C GLU A 58 -41.01 -27.75 -28.11
N ARG A 59 -40.38 -26.94 -28.98
CA ARG A 59 -39.59 -27.42 -30.11
C ARG A 59 -38.11 -27.55 -29.78
N ASN A 60 -37.59 -26.65 -28.95
CA ASN A 60 -36.22 -26.68 -28.47
C ASN A 60 -36.18 -26.38 -26.95
N PRO A 61 -36.16 -27.42 -26.10
CA PRO A 61 -36.07 -27.26 -24.66
C PRO A 61 -34.74 -26.65 -24.17
N PHE A 62 -33.71 -26.59 -25.01
CA PHE A 62 -32.37 -26.10 -24.68
C PHE A 62 -32.16 -24.64 -25.11
N LEU A 63 -33.21 -23.81 -25.06
CA LEU A 63 -33.16 -22.39 -25.44
C LEU A 63 -33.20 -21.48 -24.20
N PRO A 64 -32.06 -21.22 -23.54
CA PRO A 64 -32.02 -20.47 -22.29
C PRO A 64 -32.45 -19.00 -22.45
N GLN A 65 -32.29 -18.42 -23.64
CA GLN A 65 -32.72 -17.06 -23.94
C GLN A 65 -34.25 -16.88 -23.84
N ALA A 66 -35.01 -17.92 -24.20
CA ALA A 66 -36.48 -17.90 -24.10
C ALA A 66 -36.92 -17.91 -22.63
N PHE A 67 -36.34 -18.78 -21.80
CA PHE A 67 -36.60 -18.81 -20.36
C PHE A 67 -36.30 -17.47 -19.68
N ASN A 68 -35.18 -16.83 -20.04
CA ASN A 68 -34.81 -15.53 -19.48
C ASN A 68 -35.83 -14.43 -19.83
N ASN A 69 -36.24 -14.32 -21.10
CA ASN A 69 -37.20 -13.30 -21.51
C ASN A 69 -38.59 -13.54 -20.92
N MET A 70 -39.00 -14.78 -20.74
CA MET A 70 -40.25 -15.12 -20.03
C MET A 70 -40.20 -14.69 -18.56
N ALA A 71 -39.07 -14.93 -17.87
CA ALA A 71 -38.87 -14.50 -16.49
C ALA A 71 -38.90 -12.95 -16.36
N VAL A 72 -38.29 -12.23 -17.30
CA VAL A 72 -38.33 -10.76 -17.36
C VAL A 72 -39.76 -10.25 -17.57
N ILE A 73 -40.57 -10.90 -18.42
CA ILE A 73 -41.98 -10.54 -18.61
C ILE A 73 -42.78 -10.76 -17.31
N CYS A 74 -42.58 -11.88 -16.61
CA CYS A 74 -43.21 -12.15 -15.32
C CYS A 74 -42.81 -11.12 -14.26
N HIS A 75 -41.53 -10.71 -14.23
CA HIS A 75 -41.02 -9.64 -13.36
C HIS A 75 -41.60 -8.26 -13.70
N TYR A 76 -41.83 -7.97 -14.97
CA TYR A 76 -42.51 -6.72 -15.37
C TYR A 76 -43.98 -6.70 -14.92
N ALA A 77 -44.68 -7.84 -14.98
CA ALA A 77 -46.05 -7.98 -14.50
C ALA A 77 -46.17 -7.77 -12.98
N ILE A 78 -45.16 -8.17 -12.20
CA ILE A 78 -45.07 -7.91 -10.74
C ILE A 78 -45.13 -6.40 -10.44
N ARG A 79 -44.47 -5.56 -11.26
CA ARG A 79 -44.48 -4.10 -11.05
C ARG A 79 -45.83 -3.42 -11.34
N GLN A 80 -46.76 -4.12 -11.99
CA GLN A 80 -48.07 -3.57 -12.40
C GLN A 80 -49.28 -4.18 -11.66
N GLY A 81 -49.11 -5.29 -10.93
CA GLY A 81 -50.22 -6.06 -10.35
C GLY A 81 -50.50 -5.81 -8.86
N ASP A 82 -51.72 -6.15 -8.43
CA ASP A 82 -52.11 -6.25 -7.02
C ASP A 82 -51.35 -7.37 -6.28
N SER A 83 -51.14 -7.19 -4.97
CA SER A 83 -50.18 -7.92 -4.15
C SER A 83 -50.30 -9.46 -4.14
N GLU A 84 -51.49 -10.03 -4.32
CA GLU A 84 -51.67 -11.50 -4.31
C GLU A 84 -51.32 -12.16 -5.65
N ILE A 85 -51.59 -11.48 -6.77
CA ILE A 85 -51.27 -12.00 -8.10
C ILE A 85 -49.76 -11.96 -8.30
N ALA A 86 -49.09 -10.90 -7.82
CA ALA A 86 -47.64 -10.73 -7.90
C ALA A 86 -46.85 -11.93 -7.34
N GLU A 87 -47.31 -12.55 -6.24
CA GLU A 87 -46.60 -13.68 -5.63
C GLU A 87 -46.58 -14.95 -6.51
N ALA A 88 -47.68 -15.23 -7.21
CA ALA A 88 -47.73 -16.33 -8.17
C ALA A 88 -46.81 -16.09 -9.38
N TRP A 89 -46.73 -14.84 -9.86
CA TRP A 89 -45.80 -14.45 -10.93
C TRP A 89 -44.34 -14.46 -10.47
N PHE A 90 -44.07 -14.20 -9.19
CA PHE A 90 -42.75 -14.33 -8.57
C PHE A 90 -42.24 -15.77 -8.60
N ASP A 91 -43.07 -16.72 -8.16
CA ASP A 91 -42.71 -18.14 -8.14
C ASP A 91 -42.46 -18.66 -9.56
N GLN A 92 -43.27 -18.21 -10.53
CA GLN A 92 -43.12 -18.58 -11.93
C GLN A 92 -41.84 -18.00 -12.57
N ALA A 93 -41.48 -16.75 -12.27
CA ALA A 93 -40.25 -16.12 -12.76
C ALA A 93 -39.00 -16.81 -12.20
N ALA A 94 -39.01 -17.16 -10.91
CA ALA A 94 -37.91 -17.86 -10.25
C ALA A 94 -37.65 -19.22 -10.91
N GLU A 95 -38.70 -19.94 -11.30
CA GLU A 95 -38.57 -21.27 -11.90
C GLU A 95 -38.01 -21.22 -13.33
N TYR A 96 -38.39 -20.22 -14.14
CA TYR A 96 -37.79 -20.02 -15.46
C TYR A 96 -36.30 -19.63 -15.37
N TRP A 97 -35.91 -18.79 -14.42
CA TRP A 97 -34.49 -18.47 -14.23
C TRP A 97 -33.67 -19.67 -13.76
N LYS A 98 -34.20 -20.51 -12.86
CA LYS A 98 -33.53 -21.77 -12.48
C LYS A 98 -33.30 -22.68 -13.70
N GLN A 99 -34.29 -22.78 -14.59
CA GLN A 99 -34.16 -23.58 -15.82
C GLN A 99 -33.12 -22.99 -16.79
N ALA A 100 -33.07 -21.66 -16.96
CA ALA A 100 -32.06 -21.01 -17.79
C ALA A 100 -30.62 -21.23 -17.25
N ILE A 101 -30.43 -21.12 -15.94
CA ILE A 101 -29.15 -21.34 -15.25
C ILE A 101 -28.70 -22.79 -15.39
N ALA A 102 -29.61 -23.75 -15.22
CA ALA A 102 -29.31 -25.18 -15.35
C ALA A 102 -28.77 -25.53 -16.76
N LEU A 103 -29.28 -24.86 -17.80
CA LEU A 103 -28.87 -25.08 -19.19
C LEU A 103 -27.53 -24.43 -19.54
N THR A 104 -27.20 -23.29 -18.93
CA THR A 104 -25.97 -22.54 -19.20
C THR A 104 -25.46 -21.84 -17.94
N PRO A 105 -24.73 -22.56 -17.07
CA PRO A 105 -24.24 -22.02 -15.80
C PRO A 105 -23.27 -20.83 -15.96
N GLY A 106 -22.65 -20.69 -17.14
CA GLY A 106 -21.70 -19.62 -17.45
C GLY A 106 -22.28 -18.43 -18.23
N LEU A 107 -23.53 -18.51 -18.71
CA LEU A 107 -24.18 -17.40 -19.43
C LEU A 107 -25.04 -16.54 -18.49
N PHE A 108 -25.45 -17.09 -17.33
CA PHE A 108 -26.36 -16.42 -16.40
C PHE A 108 -25.78 -16.31 -14.99
N VAL A 109 -25.68 -15.07 -14.55
CA VAL A 109 -25.16 -14.65 -13.26
C VAL A 109 -26.35 -14.36 -12.35
N CYS A 110 -26.93 -15.37 -11.69
CA CYS A 110 -28.00 -15.14 -10.70
C CYS A 110 -28.12 -16.30 -9.70
N VAL A 111 -28.09 -15.97 -8.41
CA VAL A 111 -28.64 -16.82 -7.34
C VAL A 111 -29.91 -16.15 -6.86
N VAL A 112 -31.06 -16.82 -6.96
CA VAL A 112 -32.33 -16.31 -6.45
C VAL A 112 -32.42 -16.64 -4.95
N ARG A 113 -32.34 -15.62 -4.07
CA ARG A 113 -32.73 -15.73 -2.66
C ARG A 113 -33.95 -14.85 -2.39
N LYS A 114 -34.92 -15.40 -1.66
CA LYS A 114 -36.13 -14.70 -1.19
C LYS A 114 -35.78 -14.00 0.13
N GLU A 115 -35.30 -12.76 0.06
CA GLU A 115 -35.21 -11.86 1.21
C GLU A 115 -35.92 -10.54 0.82
N GLU A 116 -37.01 -10.24 1.54
CA GLU A 116 -37.79 -8.98 1.56
C GLU A 116 -37.86 -8.18 0.25
N ASP A 117 -38.90 -8.46 -0.54
CA ASP A 117 -39.50 -7.62 -1.61
C ASP A 117 -38.58 -7.00 -2.67
N SER A 118 -37.32 -7.43 -2.80
CA SER A 118 -36.43 -6.97 -3.86
C SER A 118 -35.48 -8.05 -4.35
N MET A 119 -35.37 -8.15 -5.67
CA MET A 119 -34.47 -9.08 -6.34
C MET A 119 -33.11 -8.41 -6.55
N ILE A 120 -32.10 -8.82 -5.78
CA ILE A 120 -30.73 -8.31 -5.93
C ILE A 120 -29.96 -9.29 -6.83
N ILE A 121 -29.59 -8.81 -8.02
CA ILE A 121 -28.70 -9.54 -8.95
C ILE A 121 -27.27 -9.39 -8.43
N ARG A 122 -26.66 -10.48 -7.93
CA ARG A 122 -25.24 -10.54 -7.59
C ARG A 122 -24.55 -11.63 -8.39
N SER A 123 -23.33 -11.33 -8.83
CA SER A 123 -22.40 -12.34 -9.31
C SER A 123 -21.93 -13.24 -8.17
N PRO A 124 -21.91 -14.58 -8.35
CA PRO A 124 -21.06 -15.40 -7.53
C PRO A 124 -19.62 -15.00 -7.86
N GLU A 125 -18.90 -14.45 -6.88
CA GLU A 125 -17.46 -14.29 -6.98
C GLU A 125 -16.85 -15.67 -7.26
N PRO A 126 -15.83 -15.77 -8.13
CA PRO A 126 -15.09 -17.00 -8.25
C PRO A 126 -14.49 -17.31 -6.88
N GLU A 127 -14.95 -18.39 -6.24
CA GLU A 127 -14.22 -18.97 -5.10
C GLU A 127 -12.74 -19.09 -5.51
N VAL A 128 -11.85 -18.54 -4.71
CA VAL A 128 -10.39 -18.69 -4.90
C VAL A 128 -10.08 -20.19 -4.81
N LYS A 129 -9.96 -20.84 -5.95
CA LYS A 129 -9.65 -22.26 -6.06
C LYS A 129 -8.15 -22.42 -6.20
N ILE A 130 -7.54 -23.16 -5.28
CA ILE A 130 -6.15 -23.60 -5.41
C ILE A 130 -6.09 -24.62 -6.56
N LEU A 131 -5.62 -24.16 -7.72
CA LEU A 131 -5.45 -24.99 -8.90
C LEU A 131 -3.99 -25.42 -9.02
N VAL A 132 -3.76 -26.74 -9.02
CA VAL A 132 -2.43 -27.34 -9.08
C VAL A 132 -2.41 -28.51 -10.04
N ASP A 133 -1.28 -28.71 -10.73
CA ASP A 133 -0.98 -29.91 -11.49
C ASP A 133 -0.18 -30.91 -10.64
N ARG A 134 -0.53 -32.19 -10.75
CA ARG A 134 0.13 -33.28 -10.02
C ARG A 134 1.21 -33.93 -10.90
N ASP A 135 2.40 -34.08 -10.33
CA ASP A 135 3.57 -34.67 -10.99
C ASP A 135 3.87 -34.11 -12.40
N PRO A 136 3.92 -32.77 -12.60
CA PRO A 136 4.10 -32.18 -13.93
C PRO A 136 5.48 -32.47 -14.54
N ILE A 137 6.53 -32.56 -13.72
CA ILE A 137 7.91 -32.78 -14.17
C ILE A 137 8.52 -33.92 -13.35
N LYS A 138 8.93 -35.00 -14.04
CA LYS A 138 9.58 -36.15 -13.41
C LYS A 138 10.93 -35.75 -12.81
N THR A 139 11.16 -36.07 -11.54
CA THR A 139 12.46 -35.92 -10.91
C THR A 139 13.46 -36.95 -11.48
N SER A 140 14.49 -36.48 -12.17
CA SER A 140 15.53 -37.29 -12.81
C SER A 140 16.85 -36.52 -12.88
N PHE A 141 17.98 -37.23 -12.79
CA PHE A 141 19.32 -36.65 -13.02
C PHE A 141 19.71 -36.58 -14.51
N GLU A 142 18.85 -37.03 -15.41
CA GLU A 142 19.14 -37.06 -16.85
C GLU A 142 19.51 -35.67 -17.41
N GLU A 143 18.76 -34.64 -17.02
CA GLU A 143 18.99 -33.27 -17.50
C GLU A 143 20.24 -32.61 -16.89
N TRP A 144 20.75 -33.13 -15.75
CA TRP A 144 22.00 -32.67 -15.16
C TRP A 144 23.22 -33.10 -15.99
N ALA A 145 23.11 -34.23 -16.69
CA ALA A 145 24.13 -34.70 -17.62
C ALA A 145 24.15 -33.93 -18.95
N LYS A 146 23.18 -33.04 -19.18
CA LYS A 146 23.05 -32.19 -20.37
C LYS A 146 23.09 -30.71 -19.98
N PRO A 147 24.27 -30.14 -19.67
CA PRO A 147 24.35 -28.73 -19.31
C PRO A 147 23.84 -27.85 -20.46
N GLY A 148 22.97 -26.90 -20.14
CA GLY A 148 22.32 -26.04 -21.13
C GLY A 148 21.04 -26.63 -21.75
N HIS A 149 20.51 -27.75 -21.25
CA HIS A 149 19.26 -28.34 -21.74
C HIS A 149 18.08 -27.36 -21.81
N PHE A 150 18.07 -26.34 -20.95
CA PHE A 150 17.03 -25.33 -20.84
C PHE A 150 16.97 -24.35 -22.02
N SER A 151 18.01 -24.28 -22.85
CA SER A 151 18.02 -23.39 -24.02
C SER A 151 18.45 -24.11 -25.29
N ARG A 152 17.64 -23.98 -26.34
CA ARG A 152 17.87 -24.66 -27.63
C ARG A 152 19.17 -24.24 -28.32
N THR A 153 19.69 -23.05 -28.01
CA THR A 153 20.93 -22.53 -28.60
C THR A 153 22.15 -23.20 -27.99
N ILE A 154 22.18 -23.36 -26.67
CA ILE A 154 23.29 -23.95 -25.93
C ILE A 154 23.15 -25.48 -25.78
N ALA A 155 21.96 -26.06 -25.91
CA ALA A 155 21.77 -27.52 -25.85
C ALA A 155 22.55 -28.31 -26.92
N LYS A 156 23.03 -27.65 -27.98
CA LYS A 156 23.85 -28.25 -29.06
C LYS A 156 25.26 -28.65 -28.62
N GLY A 157 25.74 -28.14 -27.49
CA GLY A 157 27.05 -28.43 -26.93
C GLY A 157 28.11 -27.36 -27.17
N PRO A 158 29.28 -27.49 -26.53
CA PRO A 158 30.32 -26.46 -26.51
C PRO A 158 31.19 -26.48 -27.77
N ASP A 159 30.75 -25.82 -28.83
CA ASP A 159 31.58 -25.61 -30.04
C ASP A 159 32.66 -24.52 -29.82
N THR A 160 32.42 -23.59 -28.88
CA THR A 160 33.35 -22.51 -28.52
C THR A 160 33.35 -22.27 -27.01
N THR A 161 34.39 -21.63 -26.47
CA THR A 161 34.45 -21.26 -25.05
C THR A 161 33.37 -20.25 -24.65
N THR A 162 32.82 -19.49 -25.61
CA THR A 162 31.65 -18.61 -25.43
C THR A 162 30.44 -19.38 -24.90
N TRP A 163 30.30 -20.66 -25.27
CA TRP A 163 29.24 -21.52 -24.77
C TRP A 163 29.24 -21.61 -23.24
N ILE A 164 30.43 -21.69 -22.61
CA ILE A 164 30.55 -21.78 -21.15
C ILE A 164 30.02 -20.49 -20.51
N TRP A 165 30.33 -19.32 -21.08
CA TRP A 165 29.86 -18.04 -20.55
C TRP A 165 28.34 -17.89 -20.70
N ASN A 166 27.80 -18.23 -21.86
CA ASN A 166 26.35 -18.17 -22.11
C ASN A 166 25.59 -19.16 -21.22
N LEU A 167 26.14 -20.35 -20.96
CA LEU A 167 25.56 -21.33 -20.05
C LEU A 167 25.30 -20.72 -18.66
N HIS A 168 26.22 -19.91 -18.13
CA HIS A 168 26.08 -19.28 -16.81
C HIS A 168 25.21 -18.02 -16.88
N ALA A 169 25.37 -17.19 -17.92
CA ALA A 169 24.62 -15.95 -18.08
C ALA A 169 23.12 -16.20 -18.26
N ASP A 170 22.76 -17.23 -19.01
CA ASP A 170 21.36 -17.53 -19.37
C ASP A 170 20.68 -18.45 -18.34
N ALA A 171 21.39 -18.95 -17.33
CA ALA A 171 20.88 -19.97 -16.41
C ALA A 171 19.61 -19.55 -15.65
N HIS A 172 19.51 -18.27 -15.27
CA HIS A 172 18.35 -17.71 -14.58
C HIS A 172 17.51 -16.77 -15.45
N ASP A 173 17.81 -16.68 -16.75
CA ASP A 173 16.97 -15.95 -17.71
C ASP A 173 15.82 -16.84 -18.19
N PHE A 174 14.87 -17.13 -17.29
CA PHE A 174 13.82 -18.12 -17.51
C PHE A 174 12.93 -17.83 -18.73
N ASP A 175 12.72 -16.55 -19.05
CA ASP A 175 11.93 -16.13 -20.21
C ASP A 175 12.62 -16.48 -21.54
N SER A 176 13.95 -16.64 -21.54
CA SER A 176 14.69 -17.11 -22.71
C SER A 176 14.57 -18.63 -22.92
N HIS A 177 14.16 -19.39 -21.89
CA HIS A 177 14.06 -20.84 -21.95
C HIS A 177 12.76 -21.30 -22.61
N THR A 178 11.66 -20.62 -22.29
CA THR A 178 10.29 -20.97 -22.68
C THR A 178 9.44 -19.71 -22.78
N SER A 179 8.45 -19.73 -23.67
CA SER A 179 7.45 -18.64 -23.78
C SER A 179 6.22 -18.87 -22.90
N ASP A 180 6.17 -19.98 -22.16
CA ASP A 180 5.06 -20.31 -21.27
C ASP A 180 5.22 -19.60 -19.90
N LEU A 181 4.39 -18.58 -19.68
CA LEU A 181 4.38 -17.80 -18.44
C LEU A 181 4.07 -18.66 -17.20
N GLU A 182 3.30 -19.74 -17.35
CA GLU A 182 3.01 -20.65 -16.24
C GLU A 182 4.27 -21.41 -15.80
N GLU A 183 5.03 -21.95 -16.75
CA GLU A 183 6.30 -22.63 -16.48
C GLU A 183 7.33 -21.67 -15.87
N ILE A 184 7.44 -20.44 -16.39
CA ILE A 184 8.30 -19.38 -15.83
C ILE A 184 7.90 -19.09 -14.38
N SER A 185 6.61 -18.89 -14.10
CA SER A 185 6.10 -18.60 -12.76
C SER A 185 6.42 -19.73 -11.77
N ARG A 186 6.32 -20.99 -12.21
CA ARG A 186 6.70 -22.17 -11.42
C ARG A 186 8.20 -22.21 -11.12
N LYS A 187 9.07 -21.88 -12.09
CA LYS A 187 10.52 -21.79 -11.90
C LYS A 187 10.88 -20.68 -10.92
N VAL A 188 10.31 -19.49 -11.08
CA VAL A 188 10.50 -18.35 -10.17
C VAL A 188 10.09 -18.73 -8.74
N PHE A 189 8.91 -19.33 -8.57
CA PHE A 189 8.42 -19.73 -7.26
C PHE A 189 9.30 -20.79 -6.57
N SER A 190 9.76 -21.79 -7.32
CA SER A 190 10.71 -22.78 -6.81
C SER A 190 12.07 -22.16 -6.47
N ALA A 191 12.56 -21.23 -7.29
CA ALA A 191 13.81 -20.52 -7.05
C ALA A 191 13.75 -19.66 -5.79
N HIS A 192 12.60 -19.04 -5.47
CA HIS A 192 12.39 -18.31 -4.22
C HIS A 192 12.60 -19.22 -3.00
N PHE A 193 12.07 -20.44 -3.01
CA PHE A 193 12.32 -21.42 -1.94
C PHE A 193 13.80 -21.83 -1.85
N GLY A 194 14.47 -21.99 -2.99
CA GLY A 194 15.92 -22.22 -3.03
C GLY A 194 16.70 -21.07 -2.38
N GLN A 195 16.35 -19.82 -2.69
CA GLN A 195 16.97 -18.64 -2.08
C GLN A 195 16.69 -18.56 -0.58
N LEU A 196 15.45 -18.82 -0.15
CA LEU A 196 15.10 -18.88 1.29
C LEU A 196 15.88 -19.97 2.02
N SER A 197 16.08 -21.14 1.41
CA SER A 197 16.93 -22.20 1.97
C SER A 197 18.37 -21.72 2.19
N ILE A 198 18.94 -20.97 1.25
CA ILE A 198 20.30 -20.42 1.38
C ILE A 198 20.35 -19.38 2.52
N ILE A 199 19.32 -18.52 2.63
CA ILE A 199 19.22 -17.53 3.72
C ILE A 199 19.16 -18.24 5.08
N PHE A 200 18.33 -19.27 5.23
CA PHE A 200 18.24 -20.03 6.48
C PHE A 200 19.53 -20.79 6.78
N LEU A 201 20.21 -21.33 5.78
CA LEU A 201 21.51 -21.98 5.95
C LEU A 201 22.58 -20.99 6.41
N TRP A 202 22.61 -19.79 5.81
CA TRP A 202 23.51 -18.71 6.22
C TRP A 202 23.20 -18.27 7.66
N LEU A 203 21.94 -18.03 8.01
CA LEU A 203 21.51 -17.72 9.38
C LEU A 203 21.94 -18.82 10.35
N SER A 204 21.67 -20.09 10.03
CA SER A 204 22.13 -21.24 10.82
C SER A 204 23.64 -21.19 11.07
N GLY A 205 24.43 -20.86 10.05
CA GLY A 205 25.87 -20.68 10.18
C GLY A 205 26.23 -19.57 11.18
N MET A 206 25.57 -18.41 11.10
CA MET A 206 25.82 -17.29 12.02
C MET A 206 25.53 -17.68 13.48
N TYR A 207 24.39 -18.32 13.74
CA TYR A 207 24.04 -18.81 15.08
C TYR A 207 24.99 -19.93 15.56
N PHE A 208 25.39 -20.85 14.68
CA PHE A 208 26.31 -21.93 15.03
C PHE A 208 27.70 -21.42 15.38
N HIS A 209 28.22 -20.46 14.62
CA HIS A 209 29.49 -19.80 14.91
C HIS A 209 29.44 -19.05 16.24
N GLY A 210 28.33 -18.34 16.51
CA GLY A 210 28.05 -17.75 17.82
C GLY A 210 28.06 -18.77 18.96
N ALA A 211 27.50 -19.97 18.73
CA ALA A 211 27.40 -20.99 19.76
C ALA A 211 28.70 -21.77 20.04
N ARG A 212 29.66 -21.81 19.09
CA ARG A 212 30.81 -22.74 19.17
C ARG A 212 32.17 -22.08 19.10
N PHE A 213 32.27 -20.93 18.44
CA PHE A 213 33.54 -20.29 18.10
C PHE A 213 33.53 -18.81 18.45
N SER A 214 32.83 -18.45 19.53
CA SER A 214 32.62 -17.06 19.91
C SER A 214 32.93 -16.82 21.38
N ASN A 215 33.01 -15.55 21.75
CA ASN A 215 33.10 -15.10 23.14
C ASN A 215 31.77 -14.52 23.65
N TYR A 216 30.62 -15.01 23.16
CA TYR A 216 29.31 -14.42 23.44
C TYR A 216 28.96 -14.33 24.94
N GLU A 217 29.16 -15.40 25.71
CA GLU A 217 28.87 -15.37 27.16
C GLU A 217 29.79 -14.42 27.92
N ALA A 218 31.08 -14.39 27.56
CA ALA A 218 32.03 -13.46 28.13
C ALA A 218 31.65 -12.01 27.78
N TRP A 219 31.32 -11.74 26.52
CA TRP A 219 30.84 -10.43 26.07
C TRP A 219 29.57 -10.01 26.80
N LEU A 220 28.63 -10.93 27.07
CA LEU A 220 27.40 -10.62 27.77
C LEU A 220 27.63 -10.13 29.22
N SER A 221 28.72 -10.59 29.85
CA SER A 221 29.13 -10.15 31.20
C SER A 221 29.80 -8.76 31.23
N ASP A 222 30.52 -8.38 30.17
CA ASP A 222 31.09 -7.03 30.00
C ASP A 222 30.99 -6.54 28.54
N PRO A 223 29.80 -6.10 28.11
CA PRO A 223 29.56 -5.67 26.73
C PRO A 223 30.30 -4.38 26.34
N THR A 224 30.85 -3.66 27.33
CA THR A 224 31.48 -2.36 27.14
C THR A 224 32.98 -2.45 26.82
N HIS A 225 33.68 -3.46 27.33
CA HIS A 225 35.12 -3.59 27.14
C HIS A 225 35.51 -4.81 26.29
N ILE A 226 34.66 -5.84 26.22
CA ILE A 226 34.94 -7.03 25.41
C ILE A 226 34.45 -6.78 23.97
N GLY A 227 35.32 -7.05 22.99
CA GLY A 227 34.96 -6.97 21.58
C GLY A 227 34.20 -8.23 21.12
N PRO A 228 33.14 -8.11 20.31
CA PRO A 228 32.42 -9.27 19.80
C PRO A 228 33.30 -10.05 18.80
N SER A 229 33.45 -11.35 18.97
CA SER A 229 34.20 -12.24 18.08
C SER A 229 33.48 -13.57 17.90
N ALA A 230 33.37 -14.07 16.66
CA ALA A 230 32.70 -15.33 16.33
C ALA A 230 33.40 -16.16 15.25
N GLN A 231 34.66 -15.83 14.94
CA GLN A 231 35.45 -16.54 13.94
C GLN A 231 36.88 -16.74 14.45
N VAL A 232 37.33 -17.99 14.45
CA VAL A 232 38.68 -18.39 14.87
C VAL A 232 39.41 -19.00 13.68
N VAL A 233 40.62 -18.52 13.42
CA VAL A 233 41.46 -18.94 12.31
C VAL A 233 42.36 -20.09 12.75
N TRP A 234 42.48 -21.13 11.92
CA TRP A 234 43.37 -22.26 12.19
C TRP A 234 44.86 -21.88 12.04
N PRO A 235 45.74 -22.37 12.94
CA PRO A 235 47.18 -22.06 12.93
C PRO A 235 47.93 -22.95 11.93
N ILE A 236 47.86 -22.62 10.65
CA ILE A 236 48.47 -23.43 9.57
C ILE A 236 49.75 -22.76 9.02
N VAL A 237 49.66 -21.48 8.65
CA VAL A 237 50.73 -20.76 7.90
C VAL A 237 51.17 -19.46 8.57
N GLY A 238 50.94 -19.29 9.88
CA GLY A 238 51.14 -18.02 10.58
C GLY A 238 49.91 -17.11 10.57
N GLN A 239 48.82 -17.54 9.93
CA GLN A 239 47.55 -16.79 9.85
C GLN A 239 46.81 -16.69 11.20
N GLU A 240 47.23 -17.44 12.23
CA GLU A 240 46.72 -17.28 13.59
C GLU A 240 47.04 -15.91 14.21
N ILE A 241 47.92 -15.11 13.59
CA ILE A 241 48.07 -13.68 13.92
C ILE A 241 46.76 -12.90 13.78
N LEU A 242 45.83 -13.37 12.95
CA LEU A 242 44.49 -12.79 12.79
C LEU A 242 43.58 -13.06 14.01
N ASN A 243 43.93 -14.03 14.86
CA ASN A 243 43.24 -14.26 16.14
C ASN A 243 43.72 -13.21 17.16
N GLY A 244 43.25 -11.97 16.99
CA GLY A 244 43.51 -10.87 17.90
C GLY A 244 42.92 -11.13 19.29
N ASP A 245 43.53 -10.50 20.30
CA ASP A 245 42.96 -10.49 21.65
C ASP A 245 41.78 -9.51 21.70
N VAL A 246 40.57 -10.06 21.89
CA VAL A 246 39.32 -9.31 21.93
C VAL A 246 38.77 -9.15 23.35
N GLY A 247 39.53 -9.59 24.37
CA GLY A 247 39.09 -9.63 25.76
C GLY A 247 38.32 -10.91 26.12
N GLY A 248 37.99 -11.06 27.40
CA GLY A 248 37.27 -12.24 27.91
C GLY A 248 38.05 -13.55 27.83
N GLY A 249 39.40 -13.49 27.72
CA GLY A 249 40.25 -14.68 27.56
C GLY A 249 40.13 -15.36 26.20
N PHE A 250 39.52 -14.70 25.21
CA PHE A 250 39.27 -15.25 23.88
C PHE A 250 40.13 -14.56 22.83
N ARG A 251 40.59 -15.33 21.83
CA ARG A 251 41.34 -14.82 20.68
C ARG A 251 40.67 -15.24 19.38
N GLY A 252 40.35 -14.26 18.54
CA GLY A 252 39.63 -14.47 17.29
C GLY A 252 39.52 -13.20 16.48
N ILE A 253 38.80 -13.27 15.36
CA ILE A 253 38.51 -12.11 14.52
C ILE A 253 37.35 -11.34 15.14
N GLN A 254 37.53 -10.04 15.36
CA GLN A 254 36.46 -9.15 15.79
C GLN A 254 35.43 -9.00 14.67
N ILE A 255 34.15 -9.23 14.98
CA ILE A 255 33.04 -9.12 14.02
C ILE A 255 32.37 -7.75 14.13
N THR A 256 31.85 -7.24 13.01
CA THR A 256 31.15 -5.93 12.96
C THR A 256 29.72 -6.05 12.41
N SER A 257 29.16 -7.26 12.46
CA SER A 257 27.82 -7.58 11.95
C SER A 257 26.68 -7.27 12.93
N GLY A 258 26.99 -7.03 14.21
CA GLY A 258 25.98 -6.69 15.23
C GLY A 258 25.18 -7.87 15.79
N PHE A 259 25.56 -9.12 15.49
CA PHE A 259 24.80 -10.30 15.94
C PHE A 259 24.74 -10.44 17.46
N PHE A 260 25.80 -10.08 18.19
CA PHE A 260 25.82 -10.17 19.66
C PHE A 260 24.77 -9.24 20.29
N GLN A 261 24.65 -8.01 19.78
CA GLN A 261 23.65 -7.03 20.23
C GLN A 261 22.23 -7.50 19.88
N ILE A 262 22.02 -8.14 18.72
CA ILE A 262 20.75 -8.75 18.33
C ILE A 262 20.38 -9.90 19.26
N TRP A 263 21.30 -10.82 19.55
CA TRP A 263 21.05 -11.97 20.41
C TRP A 263 20.74 -11.56 21.84
N ARG A 264 21.45 -10.56 22.38
CA ARG A 264 21.14 -9.97 23.68
C ARG A 264 19.76 -9.32 23.68
N ALA A 265 19.42 -8.55 22.65
CA ALA A 265 18.10 -7.95 22.51
C ALA A 265 17.00 -9.02 22.49
N SER A 266 17.23 -10.18 21.89
CA SER A 266 16.30 -11.32 21.88
C SER A 266 16.23 -12.10 23.21
N GLY A 267 17.02 -11.72 24.22
CA GLY A 267 17.06 -12.40 25.52
C GLY A 267 17.83 -13.72 25.51
N ILE A 268 18.76 -13.91 24.57
CA ILE A 268 19.62 -15.09 24.53
C ILE A 268 20.75 -14.94 25.56
N THR A 269 20.86 -15.86 26.50
CA THR A 269 21.83 -15.80 27.62
C THR A 269 22.89 -16.87 27.59
N SER A 270 22.75 -17.90 26.74
CA SER A 270 23.70 -19.03 26.69
C SER A 270 23.98 -19.54 25.28
N GLU A 271 25.14 -20.17 25.10
CA GLU A 271 25.53 -20.81 23.84
C GLU A 271 24.58 -21.95 23.42
N LEU A 272 23.95 -22.63 24.38
CA LEU A 272 23.00 -23.71 24.12
C LEU A 272 21.79 -23.21 23.30
N GLN A 273 21.27 -22.02 23.62
CA GLN A 273 20.13 -21.41 22.93
C GLN A 273 20.50 -21.04 21.48
N LEU A 274 21.71 -20.51 21.26
CA LEU A 274 22.24 -20.24 19.92
C LEU A 274 22.37 -21.54 19.11
N TYR A 275 22.87 -22.61 19.74
CA TYR A 275 23.00 -23.93 19.11
C TYR A 275 21.64 -24.50 18.69
N CYS A 276 20.64 -24.46 19.57
CA CYS A 276 19.27 -24.89 19.25
C CYS A 276 18.67 -24.07 18.10
N THR A 277 18.90 -22.76 18.08
CA THR A 277 18.43 -21.85 17.01
C THR A 277 19.10 -22.19 15.68
N ALA A 278 20.39 -22.52 15.68
CA ALA A 278 21.11 -22.96 14.49
C ALA A 278 20.50 -24.25 13.92
N ILE A 279 20.28 -25.27 14.77
CA ILE A 279 19.64 -26.52 14.33
C ILE A 279 18.22 -26.25 13.79
N GLY A 280 17.44 -25.39 14.46
CA GLY A 280 16.13 -24.97 13.97
C GLY A 280 16.20 -24.35 12.58
N ALA A 281 17.07 -23.36 12.38
CA ALA A 281 17.28 -22.71 11.09
C ALA A 281 17.73 -23.71 10.00
N LEU A 282 18.57 -24.69 10.35
CA LEU A 282 18.99 -25.75 9.43
C LEU A 282 17.83 -26.66 9.00
N VAL A 283 16.94 -27.03 9.94
CA VAL A 283 15.72 -27.78 9.63
C VAL A 283 14.82 -26.96 8.71
N PHE A 284 14.65 -25.67 8.96
CA PHE A 284 13.89 -24.78 8.08
C PHE A 284 14.53 -24.65 6.70
N ALA A 285 15.85 -24.60 6.58
CA ALA A 285 16.53 -24.64 5.28
C ALA A 285 16.15 -25.91 4.50
N ALA A 286 16.21 -27.09 5.14
CA ALA A 286 15.81 -28.35 4.52
C ALA A 286 14.32 -28.36 4.12
N LEU A 287 13.44 -27.78 4.95
CA LEU A 287 12.01 -27.64 4.63
C LEU A 287 11.77 -26.71 3.44
N MET A 288 12.49 -25.59 3.34
CA MET A 288 12.38 -24.68 2.19
C MET A 288 12.87 -25.37 0.91
N LEU A 289 13.99 -26.08 0.96
CA LEU A 289 14.49 -26.84 -0.19
C LEU A 289 13.48 -27.92 -0.64
N PHE A 290 12.89 -28.64 0.31
CA PHE A 290 11.82 -29.61 0.04
C PHE A 290 10.58 -28.94 -0.57
N ALA A 291 10.15 -27.80 -0.03
CA ALA A 291 9.00 -27.05 -0.53
C ALA A 291 9.20 -26.59 -1.98
N GLY A 292 10.40 -26.10 -2.33
CA GLY A 292 10.76 -25.75 -3.71
C GLY A 292 10.65 -26.95 -4.65
N TRP A 293 11.28 -28.07 -4.29
CA TRP A 293 11.15 -29.31 -5.05
C TRP A 293 9.70 -29.78 -5.18
N PHE A 294 8.93 -29.74 -4.09
CA PHE A 294 7.54 -30.20 -4.04
C PHE A 294 6.64 -29.34 -4.94
N HIS A 295 6.75 -28.02 -4.87
CA HIS A 295 5.94 -27.10 -5.66
C HIS A 295 6.40 -26.94 -7.12
N TYR A 296 7.51 -27.56 -7.51
CA TYR A 296 7.92 -27.64 -8.91
C TYR A 296 7.63 -29.02 -9.53
N HIS A 297 8.00 -30.11 -8.85
CA HIS A 297 7.93 -31.46 -9.40
C HIS A 297 6.66 -32.22 -9.05
N LYS A 298 6.00 -31.91 -7.92
CA LYS A 298 4.89 -32.73 -7.39
C LYS A 298 3.55 -32.03 -7.44
N VAL A 299 3.47 -30.78 -7.01
CA VAL A 299 2.24 -30.01 -6.90
C VAL A 299 2.49 -28.60 -7.38
N ALA A 300 2.56 -28.43 -8.71
CA ALA A 300 2.87 -27.15 -9.31
C ALA A 300 1.62 -26.28 -9.43
N PRO A 301 1.63 -25.04 -8.90
CA PRO A 301 0.50 -24.12 -9.06
C PRO A 301 0.27 -23.72 -10.52
N LYS A 302 -0.99 -23.46 -10.88
CA LYS A 302 -1.37 -22.89 -12.18
C LYS A 302 -1.19 -21.39 -12.22
N LEU A 303 -1.13 -20.81 -13.42
CA LEU A 303 -0.92 -19.37 -13.61
C LEU A 303 -1.97 -18.52 -12.87
N ALA A 304 -3.24 -18.94 -12.88
CA ALA A 304 -4.32 -18.24 -12.18
C ALA A 304 -4.07 -18.06 -10.68
N TRP A 305 -3.33 -18.98 -10.04
CA TRP A 305 -2.95 -18.86 -8.62
C TRP A 305 -1.90 -17.77 -8.41
N PHE A 306 -0.92 -17.65 -9.31
CA PHE A 306 0.11 -16.59 -9.24
C PHE A 306 -0.48 -15.19 -9.53
N GLN A 307 -1.51 -15.12 -10.35
CA GLN A 307 -2.16 -13.87 -10.76
C GLN A 307 -3.22 -13.37 -9.77
N ASP A 308 -3.50 -14.12 -8.70
CA ASP A 308 -4.38 -13.69 -7.61
C ASP A 308 -3.66 -12.71 -6.68
N VAL A 309 -3.49 -11.49 -7.17
CA VAL A 309 -2.77 -10.41 -6.47
C VAL A 309 -3.50 -9.96 -5.22
N GLU A 310 -4.82 -10.03 -5.20
CA GLU A 310 -5.63 -9.65 -4.03
C GLU A 310 -5.43 -10.62 -2.87
N SER A 311 -5.50 -11.93 -3.14
CA SER A 311 -5.18 -12.95 -2.15
C SER A 311 -3.73 -12.83 -1.68
N MET A 312 -2.78 -12.69 -2.61
CA MET A 312 -1.37 -12.54 -2.29
C MET A 312 -1.11 -11.34 -1.36
N LEU A 313 -1.64 -10.16 -1.70
CA LEU A 313 -1.45 -8.95 -0.89
C LEU A 313 -2.12 -9.06 0.49
N ASN A 314 -3.33 -9.61 0.56
CA ASN A 314 -4.01 -9.80 1.84
C ASN A 314 -3.23 -10.76 2.76
N HIS A 315 -2.75 -11.88 2.23
CA HIS A 315 -1.95 -12.83 2.99
C HIS A 315 -0.58 -12.28 3.37
N HIS A 316 0.07 -11.50 2.51
CA HIS A 316 1.35 -10.87 2.85
C HIS A 316 1.19 -9.74 3.87
N LEU A 317 0.18 -8.87 3.73
CA LEU A 317 0.00 -7.76 4.65
C LEU A 317 -0.53 -8.21 6.01
N ALA A 318 -1.61 -8.98 6.05
CA ALA A 318 -2.21 -9.42 7.31
C ALA A 318 -1.50 -10.64 7.90
N GLY A 319 -1.14 -11.61 7.07
CA GLY A 319 -0.46 -12.83 7.49
C GLY A 319 1.03 -12.59 7.75
N LEU A 320 1.82 -12.41 6.69
CA LEU A 320 3.28 -12.34 6.81
C LEU A 320 3.75 -11.15 7.68
N LEU A 321 3.27 -9.93 7.40
CA LEU A 321 3.66 -8.73 8.16
C LEU A 321 2.87 -8.58 9.47
N GLY A 322 1.55 -8.75 9.43
CA GLY A 322 0.68 -8.61 10.60
C GLY A 322 0.94 -9.68 11.67
N LEU A 323 0.78 -10.97 11.35
CA LEU A 323 1.06 -12.04 12.32
C LEU A 323 2.55 -12.13 12.66
N GLY A 324 3.44 -11.81 11.72
CA GLY A 324 4.88 -11.74 11.99
C GLY A 324 5.23 -10.71 13.06
N SER A 325 4.75 -9.48 12.90
CA SER A 325 4.97 -8.41 13.90
C SER A 325 4.28 -8.69 15.22
N LEU A 326 3.06 -9.25 15.22
CA LEU A 326 2.35 -9.64 16.43
C LEU A 326 3.07 -10.75 17.19
N SER A 327 3.56 -11.77 16.49
CA SER A 327 4.34 -12.86 17.09
C SER A 327 5.66 -12.35 17.66
N TRP A 328 6.31 -11.40 16.97
CA TRP A 328 7.54 -10.77 17.46
C TRP A 328 7.29 -9.92 18.71
N ALA A 329 6.20 -9.13 18.74
CA ALA A 329 5.78 -8.40 19.92
C ALA A 329 5.51 -9.32 21.11
N GLY A 330 4.85 -10.48 20.87
CA GLY A 330 4.67 -11.51 21.89
C GLY A 330 6.00 -12.04 22.45
N HIS A 331 6.97 -12.35 21.59
CA HIS A 331 8.31 -12.72 22.03
C HIS A 331 8.99 -11.60 22.83
N GLN A 332 8.87 -10.34 22.39
CA GLN A 332 9.46 -9.21 23.08
C GLN A 332 8.89 -9.04 24.50
N VAL A 333 7.56 -9.07 24.63
CA VAL A 333 6.84 -8.89 25.91
C VAL A 333 7.13 -10.01 26.90
N HIS A 334 7.15 -11.25 26.44
CA HIS A 334 7.23 -12.41 27.34
C HIS A 334 8.64 -12.95 27.58
N VAL A 335 9.62 -12.62 26.72
CA VAL A 335 10.99 -13.16 26.81
C VAL A 335 12.04 -12.05 26.86
N SER A 336 12.09 -11.21 25.83
CA SER A 336 13.14 -10.18 25.69
C SER A 336 13.12 -9.17 26.84
N LEU A 337 11.96 -8.57 27.13
CA LEU A 337 11.84 -7.49 28.11
C LEU A 337 12.21 -7.93 29.54
N PRO A 338 11.69 -9.06 30.08
CA PRO A 338 12.09 -9.56 31.39
C PRO A 338 13.60 -9.81 31.50
N ILE A 339 14.19 -10.49 30.51
CA ILE A 339 15.61 -10.86 30.53
C ILE A 339 16.50 -9.62 30.43
N ASN A 340 16.16 -8.67 29.55
CA ASN A 340 16.93 -7.44 29.42
C ASN A 340 16.86 -6.57 30.69
N GLN A 341 15.76 -6.61 31.44
CA GLN A 341 15.67 -5.89 32.72
C GLN A 341 16.68 -6.42 33.75
N PHE A 342 16.85 -7.74 33.85
CA PHE A 342 17.88 -8.36 34.69
C PHE A 342 19.29 -8.06 34.20
N LEU A 343 19.54 -8.19 32.89
CA LEU A 343 20.85 -7.88 32.30
C LEU A 343 21.24 -6.41 32.53
N ASN A 344 20.29 -5.48 32.41
CA ASN A 344 20.53 -4.07 32.67
C ASN A 344 20.73 -3.77 34.18
N ALA A 345 20.20 -4.62 35.06
CA ALA A 345 20.46 -4.55 36.51
C ALA A 345 21.81 -5.15 36.92
N GLY A 346 22.59 -5.67 35.96
CA GLY A 346 23.91 -6.27 36.22
C GLY A 346 23.86 -7.68 36.80
N VAL A 347 22.73 -8.38 36.64
CA VAL A 347 22.62 -9.80 37.05
C VAL A 347 23.40 -10.67 36.08
N ASP A 348 24.18 -11.62 36.63
CA ASP A 348 24.93 -12.58 35.82
C ASP A 348 23.97 -13.38 34.93
N PRO A 349 24.23 -13.55 33.62
CA PRO A 349 23.35 -14.26 32.71
C PRO A 349 22.97 -15.68 33.14
N LYS A 350 23.81 -16.34 33.94
CA LYS A 350 23.57 -17.70 34.46
C LYS A 350 22.56 -17.74 35.61
N GLU A 351 22.38 -16.63 36.30
CA GLU A 351 21.44 -16.48 37.42
C GLU A 351 20.06 -16.00 36.94
N ILE A 352 19.93 -15.59 35.68
CA ILE A 352 18.66 -15.16 35.10
C ILE A 352 17.77 -16.38 34.83
N PRO A 353 16.50 -16.38 35.31
CA PRO A 353 15.52 -17.42 34.99
C PRO A 353 15.43 -17.68 33.48
N LEU A 354 15.26 -18.94 33.09
CA LEU A 354 15.15 -19.29 31.67
C LEU A 354 13.82 -18.76 31.08
N PRO A 355 13.77 -18.46 29.76
CA PRO A 355 12.57 -17.89 29.12
C PRO A 355 11.24 -18.61 29.43
N HIS A 356 11.26 -19.93 29.53
CA HIS A 356 10.06 -20.72 29.81
C HIS A 356 9.56 -20.56 31.25
N GLU A 357 10.42 -20.19 32.20
CA GLU A 357 10.05 -19.96 33.60
C GLU A 357 9.19 -18.70 33.74
N PHE A 358 9.48 -17.65 32.96
CA PHE A 358 8.62 -16.46 32.89
C PHE A 358 7.22 -16.75 32.34
N ILE A 359 7.11 -17.70 31.40
CA ILE A 359 5.83 -18.09 30.80
C ILE A 359 5.01 -18.96 31.75
N LEU A 360 5.66 -19.93 32.41
CA LEU A 360 5.00 -20.89 33.30
C LEU A 360 4.68 -20.29 34.67
N ASN A 361 5.52 -19.39 35.18
CA ASN A 361 5.36 -18.75 36.47
C ASN A 361 4.95 -17.28 36.31
N ARG A 362 3.64 -17.05 36.33
CA ARG A 362 3.07 -15.68 36.26
C ARG A 362 3.56 -14.79 37.39
N ASP A 363 3.84 -15.33 38.58
CA ASP A 363 4.24 -14.53 39.73
C ASP A 363 5.63 -13.90 39.51
N LEU A 364 6.49 -14.56 38.72
CA LEU A 364 7.80 -14.04 38.34
C LEU A 364 7.67 -12.81 37.43
N LEU A 365 6.76 -12.86 36.45
CA LEU A 365 6.44 -11.69 35.60
C LEU A 365 5.74 -10.59 36.39
N ALA A 366 4.82 -10.94 37.30
CA ALA A 366 4.10 -9.98 38.12
C ALA A 366 5.01 -9.21 39.09
N GLN A 367 6.14 -9.80 39.52
CA GLN A 367 7.15 -9.09 40.31
C GLN A 367 7.88 -8.00 39.51
N LEU A 368 8.09 -8.21 38.20
CA LEU A 368 8.71 -7.24 37.30
C LEU A 368 7.71 -6.20 36.81
N TYR A 369 6.50 -6.66 36.48
CA TYR A 369 5.40 -5.90 35.90
C TYR A 369 4.10 -6.22 36.65
N PRO A 370 3.77 -5.48 37.73
CA PRO A 370 2.58 -5.71 38.56
C PRO A 370 1.27 -5.89 37.78
N SER A 371 1.15 -5.22 36.64
CA SER A 371 0.01 -5.34 35.71
C SER A 371 -0.25 -6.76 35.19
N PHE A 372 0.74 -7.65 35.15
CA PHE A 372 0.56 -9.06 34.75
C PHE A 372 -0.31 -9.86 35.73
N ALA A 373 -0.46 -9.42 36.99
CA ALA A 373 -1.36 -10.05 37.94
C ALA A 373 -2.85 -9.93 37.51
N GLU A 374 -3.20 -8.87 36.77
CA GLU A 374 -4.57 -8.62 36.27
C GLU A 374 -4.93 -9.50 35.04
N GLY A 375 -3.93 -10.16 34.45
CA GLY A 375 -4.08 -11.04 33.29
C GLY A 375 -4.51 -10.32 32.01
N ALA A 376 -5.21 -11.05 31.13
CA ALA A 376 -5.69 -10.51 29.84
C ALA A 376 -7.01 -9.73 29.96
N THR A 377 -7.61 -9.65 31.15
CA THR A 377 -8.90 -8.96 31.35
C THR A 377 -8.86 -7.50 30.87
N PRO A 378 -7.84 -6.68 31.21
CA PRO A 378 -7.77 -5.30 30.74
C PRO A 378 -7.71 -5.13 29.22
N PHE A 379 -7.18 -6.12 28.48
CA PHE A 379 -7.15 -6.12 27.01
C PHE A 379 -8.57 -6.22 26.45
N PHE A 380 -9.37 -7.19 26.91
CA PHE A 380 -10.73 -7.41 26.44
C PHE A 380 -11.74 -6.37 26.94
N THR A 381 -11.45 -5.70 28.07
CA THR A 381 -12.29 -4.60 28.57
C THR A 381 -11.85 -3.22 28.06
N LEU A 382 -10.88 -3.17 27.14
CA LEU A 382 -10.30 -1.93 26.58
C LEU A 382 -9.70 -0.97 27.63
N ASN A 383 -9.32 -1.49 28.80
CA ASN A 383 -8.62 -0.72 29.83
C ASN A 383 -7.10 -0.82 29.64
N TRP A 384 -6.64 -0.38 28.48
CA TRP A 384 -5.25 -0.57 28.05
C TRP A 384 -4.23 0.27 28.83
N SER A 385 -4.68 1.26 29.61
CA SER A 385 -3.82 2.03 30.52
C SER A 385 -3.07 1.16 31.52
N LYS A 386 -3.60 -0.03 31.83
CA LYS A 386 -2.99 -1.01 32.72
C LYS A 386 -1.70 -1.63 32.18
N TYR A 387 -1.48 -1.59 30.87
CA TYR A 387 -0.29 -2.18 30.23
C TYR A 387 0.86 -1.18 30.05
N ALA A 388 0.74 0.05 30.57
CA ALA A 388 1.72 1.11 30.40
C ALA A 388 3.11 0.81 31.00
N GLU A 389 3.27 -0.26 31.78
CA GLU A 389 4.56 -0.67 32.37
C GLU A 389 5.48 -1.36 31.36
N PHE A 390 4.90 -2.12 30.41
CA PHE A 390 5.66 -2.87 29.38
C PHE A 390 5.29 -2.44 27.94
N LEU A 391 4.13 -1.82 27.73
CA LEU A 391 3.77 -1.09 26.51
C LEU A 391 3.93 0.42 26.76
N THR A 392 5.17 0.88 26.82
CA THR A 392 5.50 2.27 27.13
C THR A 392 5.54 3.15 25.88
N PHE A 393 5.24 4.45 26.02
CA PHE A 393 5.39 5.47 24.97
C PHE A 393 6.39 6.56 25.43
N ARG A 394 7.53 6.14 26.02
CA ARG A 394 8.56 7.05 26.58
C ARG A 394 9.36 7.77 25.48
N GLY A 395 9.50 7.14 24.32
CA GLY A 395 10.12 7.68 23.11
C GLY A 395 11.64 7.93 23.19
N GLY A 396 12.44 7.43 22.25
CA GLY A 396 13.15 6.13 22.28
C GLY A 396 12.29 4.85 22.18
N LEU A 397 12.66 3.93 21.26
CA LEU A 397 12.10 2.60 20.92
C LEU A 397 10.59 2.40 21.16
N ASP A 398 9.93 2.08 20.04
CA ASP A 398 8.57 2.45 19.69
C ASP A 398 7.56 1.27 19.87
N PRO A 399 6.30 1.39 19.43
CA PRO A 399 5.04 1.68 20.14
C PRO A 399 4.11 0.44 19.98
N VAL A 400 2.86 0.57 19.47
CA VAL A 400 2.05 -0.41 18.66
C VAL A 400 0.60 -0.56 19.19
N THR A 401 -0.53 -0.76 18.47
CA THR A 401 -1.09 -0.59 17.09
C THR A 401 -2.57 -1.11 17.12
N GLY A 402 -3.28 -1.05 15.99
CA GLY A 402 -4.28 -2.06 15.56
C GLY A 402 -5.68 -1.47 15.33
N GLY A 403 -6.52 -1.80 14.34
CA GLY A 403 -6.61 -2.88 13.34
C GLY A 403 -8.10 -3.34 13.24
N THR A 404 -8.61 -3.84 12.09
CA THR A 404 -9.69 -4.87 11.93
C THR A 404 -10.25 -4.99 10.48
N ASN A 405 -10.86 -6.15 10.16
CA ASN A 405 -11.26 -6.63 8.82
C ASN A 405 -12.70 -7.19 8.81
N TRP A 406 -13.59 -6.74 7.92
CA TRP A 406 -14.91 -7.37 7.64
C TRP A 406 -15.32 -7.13 6.18
N GLY A 407 -15.65 -8.20 5.44
CA GLY A 407 -16.72 -8.32 4.43
C GLY A 407 -16.79 -7.38 3.21
N ILE A 408 -15.90 -6.39 3.10
CA ILE A 408 -15.78 -5.58 1.90
C ILE A 408 -14.31 -5.34 1.54
N GLY A 409 -14.01 -5.45 0.24
CA GLY A 409 -12.73 -5.17 -0.38
C GLY A 409 -12.92 -4.30 -1.61
N HIS A 410 -11.81 -3.86 -2.21
CA HIS A 410 -11.80 -3.11 -3.45
C HIS A 410 -11.00 -3.90 -4.48
N GLY A 411 -11.54 -4.05 -5.69
CA GLY A 411 -10.79 -4.59 -6.81
C GLY A 411 -9.62 -3.66 -7.15
N ILE A 412 -8.38 -4.15 -7.15
CA ILE A 412 -7.20 -3.30 -7.44
C ILE A 412 -7.30 -2.73 -8.85
N LYS A 413 -7.82 -3.53 -9.78
CA LYS A 413 -8.12 -3.09 -11.14
C LYS A 413 -9.12 -1.94 -11.17
N ASP A 414 -10.21 -2.04 -10.42
CA ASP A 414 -11.26 -1.01 -10.37
C ASP A 414 -10.73 0.29 -9.74
N ILE A 415 -9.90 0.19 -8.70
CA ILE A 415 -9.18 1.35 -8.13
C ILE A 415 -8.34 2.00 -9.23
N LEU A 416 -7.45 1.25 -9.89
CA LEU A 416 -6.54 1.81 -10.88
C LEU A 416 -7.31 2.47 -12.04
N GLU A 417 -8.31 1.79 -12.59
CA GLU A 417 -9.09 2.31 -13.71
C GLU A 417 -9.98 3.50 -13.36
N ALA A 418 -10.39 3.65 -12.09
CA ALA A 418 -11.11 4.83 -11.62
C ALA A 418 -10.22 6.08 -11.53
N HIS A 419 -8.90 5.92 -11.37
CA HIS A 419 -7.96 7.04 -11.24
C HIS A 419 -7.49 7.53 -12.61
N LYS A 420 -8.33 8.34 -13.27
CA LYS A 420 -8.03 8.99 -14.56
C LYS A 420 -8.08 10.51 -14.45
N GLY A 421 -7.10 11.14 -15.07
CA GLY A 421 -6.96 12.59 -15.11
C GLY A 421 -6.89 13.12 -16.55
N PRO A 422 -7.22 14.39 -16.76
CA PRO A 422 -7.20 15.06 -18.07
C PRO A 422 -5.79 15.16 -18.69
N PHE A 423 -4.76 15.19 -17.85
CA PHE A 423 -3.36 15.36 -18.22
C PHE A 423 -2.67 14.02 -18.37
N THR A 424 -3.32 12.93 -17.96
CA THR A 424 -2.74 11.58 -17.94
C THR A 424 -3.47 10.63 -18.90
N GLY A 425 -4.41 11.14 -19.70
CA GLY A 425 -5.08 10.36 -20.76
C GLY A 425 -6.01 9.32 -20.15
N GLN A 426 -5.74 8.05 -20.42
CA GLN A 426 -6.45 6.91 -19.83
C GLN A 426 -5.95 6.55 -18.42
N GLY A 427 -5.07 7.38 -17.82
CA GLY A 427 -4.62 7.22 -16.43
C GLY A 427 -3.88 5.91 -16.21
N HIS A 428 -4.27 5.17 -15.17
CA HIS A 428 -3.66 3.89 -14.78
C HIS A 428 -4.29 2.68 -15.50
N LYS A 429 -5.13 2.90 -16.52
CA LYS A 429 -5.72 1.81 -17.29
C LYS A 429 -4.59 0.91 -17.81
N GLY A 430 -4.68 -0.38 -17.49
CA GLY A 430 -3.73 -1.34 -17.98
C GLY A 430 -2.57 -1.69 -17.03
N LEU A 431 -2.36 -0.92 -15.96
CA LEU A 431 -1.27 -1.21 -15.01
C LEU A 431 -1.50 -2.52 -14.24
N TYR A 432 -2.76 -2.87 -13.94
CA TYR A 432 -3.09 -4.14 -13.31
C TYR A 432 -2.63 -5.33 -14.16
N GLU A 433 -2.92 -5.28 -15.47
CA GLU A 433 -2.47 -6.30 -16.41
C GLU A 433 -0.93 -6.35 -16.47
N ILE A 434 -0.24 -5.22 -16.54
CA ILE A 434 1.24 -5.19 -16.55
C ILE A 434 1.83 -5.91 -15.33
N LEU A 435 1.32 -5.62 -14.13
CA LEU A 435 1.83 -6.20 -12.88
C LEU A 435 1.42 -7.66 -12.67
N THR A 436 0.40 -8.14 -13.38
CA THR A 436 -0.07 -9.54 -13.31
C THR A 436 0.50 -10.41 -14.43
N THR A 437 1.01 -9.83 -15.51
CA THR A 437 1.57 -10.57 -16.65
C THR A 437 3.09 -10.49 -16.74
N SER A 438 3.74 -9.46 -16.18
CA SER A 438 5.20 -9.31 -16.23
C SER A 438 5.85 -9.44 -14.84
N TRP A 439 6.68 -10.48 -14.69
CA TRP A 439 7.56 -10.64 -13.53
C TRP A 439 8.63 -9.55 -13.46
N HIS A 440 9.11 -9.04 -14.60
CA HIS A 440 10.10 -7.98 -14.64
C HIS A 440 9.55 -6.62 -14.18
N ALA A 441 8.30 -6.29 -14.52
CA ALA A 441 7.63 -5.09 -14.02
C ALA A 441 7.50 -5.15 -12.48
N GLN A 442 7.03 -6.28 -11.94
CA GLN A 442 6.90 -6.48 -10.50
C GLN A 442 8.26 -6.44 -9.79
N LEU A 443 9.27 -7.13 -10.34
CA LEU A 443 10.63 -7.15 -9.77
C LEU A 443 11.26 -5.75 -9.77
N SER A 444 11.07 -4.97 -10.83
CA SER A 444 11.55 -3.59 -10.90
C SER A 444 10.99 -2.73 -9.76
N ILE A 445 9.67 -2.72 -9.57
CA ILE A 445 9.02 -1.94 -8.50
C ILE A 445 9.48 -2.42 -7.12
N ASN A 446 9.50 -3.75 -6.92
CA ASN A 446 9.91 -4.35 -5.66
C ASN A 446 11.36 -3.98 -5.31
N LEU A 447 12.28 -4.02 -6.28
CA LEU A 447 13.68 -3.64 -6.09
C LEU A 447 13.84 -2.14 -5.79
N ALA A 448 13.07 -1.28 -6.44
CA ALA A 448 13.12 0.17 -6.18
C ALA A 448 12.68 0.50 -4.75
N MET A 449 11.59 -0.13 -4.30
CA MET A 449 11.06 0.05 -2.95
C MET A 449 11.97 -0.60 -1.90
N LEU A 450 12.42 -1.83 -2.11
CA LEU A 450 13.31 -2.53 -1.17
C LEU A 450 14.67 -1.84 -1.06
N GLY A 451 15.24 -1.39 -2.17
CA GLY A 451 16.51 -0.65 -2.18
C GLY A 451 16.41 0.66 -1.40
N SER A 452 15.34 1.42 -1.63
CA SER A 452 15.05 2.66 -0.91
C SER A 452 14.80 2.41 0.58
N LEU A 453 14.03 1.37 0.93
CA LEU A 453 13.81 0.96 2.32
C LEU A 453 15.13 0.56 3.00
N THR A 454 16.02 -0.14 2.31
CA THR A 454 17.33 -0.55 2.84
C THR A 454 18.19 0.67 3.18
N ILE A 455 18.16 1.73 2.36
CA ILE A 455 18.82 3.02 2.64
C ILE A 455 18.19 3.71 3.86
N VAL A 456 16.86 3.73 3.95
CA VAL A 456 16.14 4.28 5.11
C VAL A 456 16.53 3.52 6.38
N VAL A 457 16.63 2.19 6.33
CA VAL A 457 17.11 1.36 7.44
C VAL A 457 18.51 1.79 7.88
N ALA A 458 19.43 2.06 6.94
CA ALA A 458 20.76 2.56 7.27
C ALA A 458 20.70 3.87 8.08
N HIS A 459 19.93 4.86 7.59
CA HIS A 459 19.77 6.15 8.26
C HIS A 459 19.10 6.04 9.62
N HIS A 460 18.06 5.21 9.74
CA HIS A 460 17.33 5.03 10.99
C HIS A 460 18.14 4.25 12.02
N MET A 461 18.86 3.19 11.64
CA MET A 461 19.64 2.39 12.59
C MET A 461 20.82 3.16 13.18
N TYR A 462 21.45 4.05 12.41
CA TYR A 462 22.57 4.84 12.94
C TYR A 462 22.09 5.94 13.90
N SER A 463 20.99 6.63 13.54
CA SER A 463 20.47 7.76 14.33
C SER A 463 19.61 7.31 15.50
N MET A 464 19.00 6.13 15.41
CA MET A 464 18.17 5.50 16.44
C MET A 464 18.61 4.05 16.65
N PRO A 465 19.77 3.81 17.31
CA PRO A 465 20.30 2.46 17.52
C PRO A 465 19.28 1.56 18.23
N PRO A 466 18.76 0.52 17.56
CA PRO A 466 17.66 -0.29 18.09
C PRO A 466 18.13 -1.40 19.04
N TYR A 467 19.45 -1.66 19.10
CA TYR A 467 20.02 -2.76 19.88
C TYR A 467 20.90 -2.26 21.04
N PRO A 468 20.89 -2.94 22.20
CA PRO A 468 21.71 -2.57 23.35
C PRO A 468 23.21 -2.59 23.02
N TYR A 469 23.95 -1.60 23.54
CA TYR A 469 25.40 -1.41 23.33
C TYR A 469 25.86 -1.24 21.88
N LEU A 470 24.94 -1.13 20.92
CA LEU A 470 25.28 -0.90 19.52
C LEU A 470 25.81 0.52 19.29
N ALA A 471 25.26 1.52 19.98
CA ALA A 471 25.62 2.93 19.78
C ALA A 471 27.10 3.23 20.08
N THR A 472 27.68 2.49 21.03
CA THR A 472 29.08 2.63 21.45
C THR A 472 30.03 1.73 20.64
N ASP A 473 29.50 0.77 19.88
CA ASP A 473 30.27 -0.06 18.95
C ASP A 473 30.34 0.60 17.57
N TYR A 474 31.30 1.53 17.45
CA TYR A 474 31.46 2.35 16.24
C TYR A 474 31.78 1.55 14.99
N GLY A 475 32.52 0.44 15.13
CA GLY A 475 32.87 -0.43 14.01
C GLY A 475 31.64 -1.10 13.42
N THR A 476 30.74 -1.58 14.29
CA THR A 476 29.46 -2.17 13.88
C THR A 476 28.51 -1.13 13.30
N GLN A 477 28.39 0.07 13.89
CA GLN A 477 27.57 1.15 13.35
C GLN A 477 27.96 1.56 11.92
N LEU A 478 29.26 1.79 11.70
CA LEU A 478 29.78 2.13 10.37
C LEU A 478 29.58 1.00 9.36
N SER A 479 29.83 -0.24 9.80
CA SER A 479 29.67 -1.42 8.95
C SER A 479 28.22 -1.63 8.52
N LEU A 480 27.27 -1.56 9.46
CA LEU A 480 25.84 -1.71 9.17
C LEU A 480 25.34 -0.59 8.26
N PHE A 481 25.71 0.67 8.52
CA PHE A 481 25.32 1.79 7.67
C PHE A 481 25.82 1.60 6.24
N THR A 482 27.12 1.35 6.08
CA THR A 482 27.75 1.19 4.77
C THR A 482 27.20 -0.02 4.03
N HIS A 483 27.01 -1.14 4.72
CA HIS A 483 26.44 -2.37 4.16
C HIS A 483 25.05 -2.15 3.58
N HIS A 484 24.13 -1.55 4.36
CA HIS A 484 22.76 -1.30 3.91
C HIS A 484 22.70 -0.23 2.80
N MET A 485 23.56 0.79 2.85
CA MET A 485 23.70 1.77 1.77
C MET A 485 24.10 1.12 0.45
N TRP A 486 25.12 0.24 0.46
CA TRP A 486 25.56 -0.45 -0.75
C TRP A 486 24.52 -1.41 -1.30
N ILE A 487 23.89 -2.22 -0.44
CA ILE A 487 22.81 -3.11 -0.87
C ILE A 487 21.67 -2.29 -1.48
N GLY A 488 21.25 -1.21 -0.82
CA GLY A 488 20.21 -0.34 -1.33
C GLY A 488 20.53 0.26 -2.70
N GLY A 489 21.79 0.71 -2.89
CA GLY A 489 22.28 1.19 -4.19
C GLY A 489 22.23 0.12 -5.28
N PHE A 490 22.71 -1.10 -5.01
CA PHE A 490 22.64 -2.21 -5.97
C PHE A 490 21.21 -2.58 -6.34
N LEU A 491 20.30 -2.61 -5.37
CA LEU A 491 18.88 -2.92 -5.62
C LEU A 491 18.21 -1.84 -6.47
N ILE A 492 18.47 -0.55 -6.21
CA ILE A 492 17.92 0.56 -7.02
C ILE A 492 18.43 0.51 -8.47
N VAL A 493 19.73 0.22 -8.68
CA VAL A 493 20.27 0.02 -10.03
C VAL A 493 19.63 -1.20 -10.70
N GLY A 494 19.45 -2.30 -9.97
CA GLY A 494 18.73 -3.48 -10.44
C GLY A 494 17.28 -3.18 -10.82
N ALA A 495 16.60 -2.30 -10.09
CA ALA A 495 15.26 -1.85 -10.40
C ALA A 495 15.17 -1.17 -11.77
N ALA A 496 16.12 -0.28 -12.06
CA ALA A 496 16.22 0.38 -13.37
C ALA A 496 16.56 -0.62 -14.50
N ALA A 497 17.45 -1.60 -14.23
CA ALA A 497 17.77 -2.65 -15.19
C ALA A 497 16.53 -3.50 -15.55
N HIS A 498 15.76 -3.95 -14.56
CA HIS A 498 14.53 -4.71 -14.81
C HIS A 498 13.41 -3.87 -15.42
N ALA A 499 13.34 -2.56 -15.13
CA ALA A 499 12.43 -1.65 -15.85
C ALA A 499 12.78 -1.62 -17.35
N ALA A 500 14.07 -1.54 -17.69
CA ALA A 500 14.51 -1.56 -19.08
C ALA A 500 14.23 -2.91 -19.77
N ILE A 501 14.44 -4.04 -19.07
CA ILE A 501 14.13 -5.38 -19.58
C ILE A 501 12.62 -5.50 -19.86
N PHE A 502 11.78 -5.05 -18.92
CA PHE A 502 10.32 -4.98 -19.10
C PHE A 502 9.96 -4.18 -20.36
N MET A 503 10.56 -2.99 -20.54
CA MET A 503 10.31 -2.15 -21.72
C MET A 503 10.72 -2.79 -23.05
N VAL A 504 11.66 -3.74 -23.04
CA VAL A 504 12.14 -4.44 -24.24
C VAL A 504 11.33 -5.69 -24.54
N ARG A 505 10.99 -6.48 -23.51
CA ARG A 505 10.40 -7.82 -23.68
C ARG A 505 8.88 -7.83 -23.57
N ASP A 506 8.34 -7.14 -22.57
CA ASP A 506 6.96 -7.35 -22.12
C ASP A 506 6.05 -6.15 -22.42
N TYR A 507 6.62 -4.99 -22.70
CA TYR A 507 5.86 -3.80 -23.08
C TYR A 507 5.28 -3.93 -24.49
N ASP A 508 3.95 -4.01 -24.57
CA ASP A 508 3.23 -4.06 -25.84
C ASP A 508 2.52 -2.72 -26.14
N PRO A 509 2.95 -1.94 -27.15
CA PRO A 509 2.32 -0.67 -27.48
C PRO A 509 0.92 -0.82 -28.09
N THR A 510 0.53 -2.00 -28.58
CA THR A 510 -0.75 -2.21 -29.25
C THR A 510 -1.93 -2.29 -28.28
N THR A 511 -1.69 -2.80 -27.08
CA THR A 511 -2.67 -2.84 -25.99
C THR A 511 -2.64 -1.58 -25.11
N ARG A 512 -1.64 -0.70 -25.28
CA ARG A 512 -1.31 0.42 -24.37
C ARG A 512 -1.34 1.76 -25.07
N TYR A 513 -2.55 2.20 -25.42
CA TYR A 513 -2.75 3.49 -26.06
C TYR A 513 -3.16 4.58 -25.07
N ASN A 514 -2.35 5.64 -24.98
CA ASN A 514 -2.63 6.88 -24.26
C ASN A 514 -2.86 6.71 -22.75
N ASP A 515 -2.26 5.70 -22.13
CA ASP A 515 -2.13 5.56 -20.68
C ASP A 515 -0.93 6.36 -20.14
N LEU A 516 -0.69 6.30 -18.83
CA LEU A 516 0.43 7.00 -18.19
C LEU A 516 1.80 6.64 -18.78
N LEU A 517 2.05 5.35 -19.01
CA LEU A 517 3.36 4.85 -19.44
C LEU A 517 3.66 5.27 -20.89
N ASP A 518 2.69 5.11 -21.80
CA ASP A 518 2.81 5.56 -23.19
C ASP A 518 3.06 7.08 -23.26
N ARG A 519 2.37 7.87 -22.42
CA ARG A 519 2.57 9.33 -22.39
C ARG A 519 3.94 9.75 -21.88
N VAL A 520 4.50 9.07 -20.89
CA VAL A 520 5.89 9.30 -20.44
C VAL A 520 6.85 9.05 -21.60
N LEU A 521 6.66 7.99 -22.37
CA LEU A 521 7.50 7.67 -23.53
C LEU A 521 7.41 8.71 -24.64
N ARG A 522 6.22 9.27 -24.91
CA ARG A 522 6.02 10.34 -25.91
C ARG A 522 6.73 11.65 -25.55
N HIS A 523 6.98 11.90 -24.27
CA HIS A 523 7.66 13.11 -23.78
C HIS A 523 9.04 12.82 -23.18
N ARG A 524 9.62 11.64 -23.46
CA ARG A 524 10.90 11.22 -22.89
C ARG A 524 12.03 12.21 -23.14
N ASP A 525 12.09 12.83 -24.32
CA ASP A 525 13.16 13.77 -24.66
C ASP A 525 13.08 15.04 -23.81
N ALA A 526 11.86 15.48 -23.47
CA ALA A 526 11.65 16.60 -22.54
C ALA A 526 12.06 16.21 -21.13
N ILE A 527 11.68 15.03 -20.64
CA ILE A 527 12.05 14.55 -19.29
C ILE A 527 13.59 14.45 -19.17
N ILE A 528 14.23 13.78 -20.14
CA ILE A 528 15.68 13.59 -20.15
C ILE A 528 16.43 14.92 -20.29
N SER A 529 15.97 15.83 -21.15
CA SER A 529 16.60 17.16 -21.29
C SER A 529 16.43 18.03 -20.05
N HIS A 530 15.29 17.96 -19.34
CA HIS A 530 15.11 18.67 -18.07
C HIS A 530 15.96 18.06 -16.95
N LEU A 531 16.07 16.74 -16.89
CA LEU A 531 16.95 16.07 -15.93
C LEU A 531 18.42 16.45 -16.19
N ASN A 532 18.87 16.37 -17.44
CA ASN A 532 20.20 16.82 -17.85
C ASN A 532 20.41 18.32 -17.55
N TRP A 533 19.41 19.16 -17.79
CA TRP A 533 19.47 20.57 -17.45
C TRP A 533 19.53 20.82 -15.95
N GLU A 534 18.79 20.09 -15.11
CA GLU A 534 18.88 20.19 -13.65
C GLU A 534 20.24 19.71 -13.14
N ASP A 535 20.77 18.62 -13.69
CA ASP A 535 22.16 18.18 -13.44
C ASP A 535 23.16 19.28 -13.85
N LEU A 536 22.91 19.94 -14.99
CA LEU A 536 23.70 21.06 -15.49
C LEU A 536 23.50 22.36 -14.69
N LYS A 537 22.34 22.58 -14.08
CA LYS A 537 22.02 23.73 -13.22
C LYS A 537 22.67 23.58 -11.86
N SER A 538 22.66 22.38 -11.32
CA SER A 538 23.52 21.95 -10.24
C SER A 538 24.97 22.33 -10.54
N ILE A 539 25.44 22.04 -11.77
CA ILE A 539 26.73 22.48 -12.32
C ILE A 539 26.85 24.02 -12.48
N MET A 540 25.78 24.75 -12.80
CA MET A 540 25.80 26.20 -13.06
C MET A 540 25.47 27.09 -11.85
N ALA A 541 25.03 26.54 -10.71
CA ALA A 541 24.77 27.28 -9.45
C ALA A 541 26.05 27.86 -8.80
N LEU A 542 27.21 27.69 -9.44
CA LEU A 542 28.55 28.16 -9.08
C LEU A 542 28.77 29.68 -8.96
N ARG A 543 27.75 30.55 -9.09
CA ARG A 543 27.94 32.02 -9.12
C ARG A 543 27.53 32.79 -7.86
N PHE A 544 27.38 32.13 -6.70
CA PHE A 544 27.22 32.81 -5.42
C PHE A 544 28.47 32.65 -4.52
N PRO A 545 29.29 33.70 -4.34
CA PRO A 545 30.56 33.64 -3.59
C PRO A 545 30.41 33.79 -2.06
N ARG A 546 29.25 33.44 -1.48
CA ARG A 546 29.02 33.55 -0.03
C ARG A 546 29.00 32.22 0.73
N PHE A 547 29.26 31.10 0.05
CA PHE A 547 29.02 29.76 0.59
C PHE A 547 30.24 29.14 1.30
N SER A 548 31.46 29.34 0.79
CA SER A 548 32.73 28.98 1.48
C SER A 548 33.93 29.61 0.76
N GLN A 549 34.93 30.09 1.51
CA GLN A 549 36.17 30.67 0.95
C GLN A 549 37.10 29.59 0.36
N GLY A 550 37.09 28.37 0.92
CA GLY A 550 37.83 27.23 0.36
C GLY A 550 37.31 26.79 -1.00
N LEU A 551 35.99 26.81 -1.20
CA LEU A 551 35.34 26.52 -2.50
C LEU A 551 35.69 27.54 -3.58
N ALA A 552 35.96 28.79 -3.21
CA ALA A 552 36.28 29.84 -4.18
C ALA A 552 37.65 29.62 -4.85
N GLN A 553 38.53 28.82 -4.23
CA GLN A 553 39.91 28.60 -4.67
C GLN A 553 40.15 27.24 -5.37
N ASP A 554 39.19 26.30 -5.34
CA ASP A 554 39.30 25.00 -6.03
C ASP A 554 38.89 25.11 -7.52
N PRO A 555 39.80 24.83 -8.48
CA PRO A 555 39.55 24.99 -9.92
C PRO A 555 38.81 23.81 -10.58
N THR A 556 38.38 22.78 -9.84
CA THR A 556 37.84 21.53 -10.42
C THR A 556 36.31 21.40 -10.37
N THR A 557 35.73 20.59 -11.26
CA THR A 557 34.29 20.21 -11.31
C THR A 557 33.79 19.55 -10.02
N ARG A 558 34.69 19.13 -9.12
CA ARG A 558 34.40 18.67 -7.76
C ARG A 558 33.65 19.72 -6.94
N ARG A 559 33.90 21.01 -7.19
CA ARG A 559 33.26 22.15 -6.52
C ARG A 559 31.72 22.14 -6.63
N ILE A 560 31.20 21.65 -7.75
CA ILE A 560 29.77 21.55 -8.03
C ILE A 560 29.13 20.47 -7.19
N TRP A 561 29.62 19.24 -7.36
CA TRP A 561 29.07 18.06 -6.69
C TRP A 561 29.20 18.20 -5.18
N PHE A 562 30.28 18.82 -4.72
CA PHE A 562 30.44 19.16 -3.32
C PHE A 562 29.47 20.26 -2.88
N GLY A 563 29.31 21.37 -3.60
CA GLY A 563 28.39 22.45 -3.23
C GLY A 563 26.90 22.07 -3.23
N ILE A 564 26.46 21.16 -4.10
CA ILE A 564 25.09 20.62 -4.08
C ILE A 564 24.94 19.61 -2.94
N ALA A 565 25.94 18.72 -2.78
CA ALA A 565 25.96 17.78 -1.68
C ALA A 565 25.99 18.48 -0.31
N THR A 566 26.58 19.69 -0.24
CA THR A 566 26.69 20.47 0.99
C THR A 566 25.70 21.63 1.11
N ALA A 567 24.82 21.86 0.14
CA ALA A 567 23.77 22.91 0.22
C ALA A 567 22.84 22.72 1.44
N HIS A 568 22.65 21.47 1.85
CA HIS A 568 21.92 21.08 3.06
C HIS A 568 22.82 20.72 4.24
N ASP A 569 24.14 20.69 4.01
CA ASP A 569 25.15 20.45 5.03
C ASP A 569 25.57 21.78 5.67
N PHE A 570 24.76 22.22 6.62
CA PHE A 570 25.05 23.38 7.43
C PHE A 570 26.34 23.19 8.27
N GLU A 571 26.87 21.97 8.45
CA GLU A 571 28.06 21.70 9.26
C GLU A 571 29.36 22.10 8.56
N SER A 572 29.39 22.03 7.22
CA SER A 572 30.57 22.34 6.40
C SER A 572 30.75 23.83 6.06
N HIS A 573 29.86 24.70 6.54
CA HIS A 573 29.97 26.14 6.31
C HIS A 573 31.02 26.76 7.24
N ASP A 574 31.91 27.57 6.65
CA ASP A 574 32.98 28.26 7.39
C ASP A 574 32.41 29.06 8.59
N ASP A 575 33.05 28.94 9.76
CA ASP A 575 32.70 29.60 11.04
C ASP A 575 31.33 29.22 11.68
N ILE A 576 30.73 28.08 11.31
CA ILE A 576 29.55 27.55 12.02
C ILE A 576 29.96 26.79 13.28
N THR A 577 29.52 27.30 14.45
CA THR A 577 29.58 26.58 15.72
C THR A 577 28.42 25.61 15.86
N GLU A 578 28.59 24.54 16.65
CA GLU A 578 27.52 23.55 16.93
C GLU A 578 26.22 24.23 17.40
N GLU A 579 26.32 25.28 18.22
CA GLU A 579 25.17 26.06 18.66
C GLU A 579 24.43 26.72 17.49
N ARG A 580 25.19 27.36 16.59
CA ARG A 580 24.63 28.09 15.44
C ARG A 580 24.06 27.14 14.39
N LEU A 581 24.65 25.96 14.23
CA LEU A 581 24.16 24.87 13.39
C LEU A 581 22.75 24.45 13.80
N TYR A 582 22.57 24.02 15.06
CA TYR A 582 21.26 23.59 15.55
C TYR A 582 20.21 24.70 15.48
N GLN A 583 20.61 25.96 15.73
CA GLN A 583 19.73 27.12 15.61
C GLN A 583 19.28 27.37 14.17
N ASN A 584 20.20 27.28 13.20
CA ASN A 584 19.87 27.45 11.78
C ASN A 584 18.97 26.31 11.27
N ILE A 585 19.25 25.06 11.66
CA ILE A 585 18.41 23.92 11.35
C ILE A 585 17.01 24.13 11.95
N PHE A 586 16.93 24.49 13.23
CA PHE A 586 15.63 24.71 13.87
C PHE A 586 14.83 25.86 13.24
N ALA A 587 15.48 26.97 12.92
CA ALA A 587 14.84 28.09 12.24
C ALA A 587 14.40 27.75 10.81
N SER A 588 15.15 26.89 10.10
CA SER A 588 14.79 26.47 8.74
C SER A 588 13.51 25.62 8.70
N HIS A 589 13.21 24.84 9.75
CA HIS A 589 11.93 24.13 9.88
C HIS A 589 10.74 25.08 9.90
N PHE A 590 10.84 26.19 10.65
CA PHE A 590 9.82 27.23 10.64
C PHE A 590 9.70 27.94 9.29
N GLY A 591 10.83 28.13 8.59
CA GLY A 591 10.85 28.63 7.22
C GLY A 591 10.13 27.69 6.24
N GLN A 592 10.36 26.39 6.35
CA GLN A 592 9.67 25.38 5.54
C GLN A 592 8.17 25.34 5.83
N LEU A 593 7.76 25.36 7.11
CA LEU A 593 6.36 25.45 7.50
C LEU A 593 5.69 26.71 6.94
N ALA A 594 6.38 27.85 6.98
CA ALA A 594 5.88 29.09 6.41
C ALA A 594 5.65 28.99 4.90
N ILE A 595 6.57 28.36 4.16
CA ILE A 595 6.44 28.12 2.72
C ILE A 595 5.26 27.20 2.42
N ILE A 596 5.11 26.11 3.19
CA ILE A 596 4.00 25.17 3.03
C ILE A 596 2.67 25.90 3.26
N PHE A 597 2.50 26.64 4.36
CA PHE A 597 1.28 27.39 4.63
C PHE A 597 1.01 28.47 3.59
N LEU A 598 2.05 29.16 3.11
CA LEU A 598 1.93 30.17 2.07
C LEU A 598 1.46 29.54 0.75
N TRP A 599 2.05 28.41 0.36
CA TRP A 599 1.66 27.69 -0.84
C TRP A 599 0.23 27.15 -0.76
N THR A 600 -0.13 26.51 0.36
CA THR A 600 -1.50 26.02 0.60
C THR A 600 -2.52 27.17 0.62
N SER A 601 -2.16 28.32 1.22
CA SER A 601 -2.99 29.52 1.18
C SER A 601 -3.20 30.04 -0.24
N GLY A 602 -2.15 30.05 -1.06
CA GLY A 602 -2.24 30.48 -2.46
C GLY A 602 -3.29 29.67 -3.22
N ASN A 603 -3.29 28.35 -3.03
CA ASN A 603 -4.26 27.45 -3.65
C ASN A 603 -5.71 27.78 -3.23
N LEU A 604 -5.97 28.00 -1.92
CA LEU A 604 -7.28 28.40 -1.41
C LEU A 604 -7.74 29.75 -2.01
N PHE A 605 -6.84 30.73 -2.02
CA PHE A 605 -7.14 32.08 -2.52
C PHE A 605 -7.45 32.09 -4.02
N HIS A 606 -6.66 31.40 -4.83
CA HIS A 606 -6.87 31.33 -6.28
C HIS A 606 -8.23 30.72 -6.63
N VAL A 607 -8.63 29.66 -5.93
CA VAL A 607 -9.95 29.05 -6.14
C VAL A 607 -11.07 29.94 -5.61
N ALA A 608 -10.91 30.55 -4.44
CA ALA A 608 -11.94 31.43 -3.87
C ALA A 608 -12.21 32.66 -4.76
N TRP A 609 -11.16 33.17 -5.44
CA TRP A 609 -11.25 34.33 -6.31
C TRP A 609 -11.71 34.00 -7.73
N GLN A 610 -11.04 33.03 -8.38
CA GLN A 610 -11.18 32.78 -9.82
C GLN A 610 -11.74 31.40 -10.14
N GLY A 611 -12.00 30.58 -9.12
CA GLY A 611 -12.60 29.26 -9.26
C GLY A 611 -14.12 29.29 -9.25
N ASN A 612 -14.72 28.10 -9.23
CA ASN A 612 -16.18 27.92 -9.22
C ASN A 612 -16.64 27.00 -8.07
N PHE A 613 -15.96 27.08 -6.92
CA PHE A 613 -16.18 26.17 -5.79
C PHE A 613 -17.64 26.08 -5.34
N GLU A 614 -18.34 27.20 -5.17
CA GLU A 614 -19.76 27.18 -4.78
C GLU A 614 -20.67 26.54 -5.83
N ALA A 615 -20.43 26.81 -7.13
CA ALA A 615 -21.19 26.17 -8.20
C ALA A 615 -20.92 24.66 -8.25
N TRP A 616 -19.67 24.26 -8.01
CA TRP A 616 -19.28 22.85 -7.91
C TRP A 616 -19.92 22.16 -6.69
N VAL A 617 -20.03 22.84 -5.54
CA VAL A 617 -20.67 22.29 -4.34
C VAL A 617 -22.17 22.01 -4.57
N GLN A 618 -22.85 22.84 -5.36
CA GLN A 618 -24.28 22.66 -5.68
C GLN A 618 -24.53 21.49 -6.63
N ASP A 619 -23.65 21.29 -7.63
CA ASP A 619 -23.77 20.21 -8.60
C ASP A 619 -22.40 19.60 -8.95
N PRO A 620 -21.82 18.81 -8.04
CA PRO A 620 -20.45 18.29 -8.19
C PRO A 620 -20.31 17.25 -9.29
N LEU A 621 -21.44 16.76 -9.84
CA LEU A 621 -21.48 15.73 -10.88
C LEU A 621 -21.37 16.31 -12.28
N HIS A 622 -21.99 17.47 -12.49
CA HIS A 622 -22.05 18.08 -13.82
C HIS A 622 -21.18 19.33 -13.93
N VAL A 623 -20.86 20.01 -12.82
CA VAL A 623 -19.95 21.17 -12.81
C VAL A 623 -18.51 20.67 -12.65
N ARG A 624 -17.61 21.15 -13.51
CA ARG A 624 -16.18 20.83 -13.41
C ARG A 624 -15.45 21.84 -12.50
N PRO A 625 -14.58 21.40 -11.58
CA PRO A 625 -13.88 22.30 -10.65
C PRO A 625 -12.82 23.15 -11.35
N ILE A 626 -12.81 24.46 -11.13
CA ILE A 626 -11.90 25.42 -11.78
C ILE A 626 -10.85 25.91 -10.78
N ALA A 627 -9.56 25.73 -11.08
CA ALA A 627 -8.47 26.22 -10.23
C ALA A 627 -8.38 27.75 -10.24
N HIS A 628 -8.24 28.33 -11.44
CA HIS A 628 -8.19 29.78 -11.65
C HIS A 628 -8.43 30.13 -13.13
N ALA A 629 -8.66 31.41 -13.41
CA ALA A 629 -8.79 31.92 -14.77
C ALA A 629 -7.40 32.14 -15.39
N ILE A 630 -7.28 31.91 -16.69
CA ILE A 630 -6.05 32.17 -17.45
C ILE A 630 -6.22 33.52 -18.13
N TRP A 631 -5.36 34.48 -17.78
CA TRP A 631 -5.31 35.78 -18.43
C TRP A 631 -3.94 35.98 -19.07
N ASP A 632 -3.90 35.85 -20.40
CA ASP A 632 -2.73 36.18 -21.21
C ASP A 632 -3.18 37.03 -22.41
N PRO A 633 -2.77 38.30 -22.51
CA PRO A 633 -3.16 39.19 -23.60
C PRO A 633 -2.61 38.77 -24.97
N HIS A 634 -1.72 37.78 -25.04
CA HIS A 634 -1.16 37.23 -26.29
C HIS A 634 -1.87 35.95 -26.75
N PHE A 635 -2.86 35.44 -26.01
CA PHE A 635 -3.63 34.30 -26.47
C PHE A 635 -4.46 34.68 -27.70
N GLY A 636 -4.14 34.05 -28.83
CA GLY A 636 -4.98 34.13 -30.03
C GLY A 636 -6.31 33.41 -29.83
N GLN A 637 -7.31 33.74 -30.64
CA GLN A 637 -8.67 33.18 -30.59
C GLN A 637 -8.73 31.65 -30.46
N PRO A 638 -7.89 30.85 -31.18
CA PRO A 638 -7.91 29.39 -31.05
C PRO A 638 -7.47 28.90 -29.66
N ALA A 639 -6.52 29.59 -29.02
CA ALA A 639 -6.08 29.26 -27.67
C ALA A 639 -7.16 29.65 -26.65
N VAL A 640 -7.82 30.79 -26.84
CA VAL A 640 -8.95 31.21 -26.00
C VAL A 640 -10.06 30.16 -26.04
N GLU A 641 -10.46 29.69 -27.22
CA GLU A 641 -11.47 28.64 -27.37
C GLU A 641 -10.99 27.30 -26.79
N ALA A 642 -9.74 26.91 -27.03
CA ALA A 642 -9.19 25.65 -26.53
C ALA A 642 -9.10 25.58 -25.00
N PHE A 643 -8.92 26.70 -24.31
CA PHE A 643 -8.81 26.77 -22.86
C PHE A 643 -10.10 27.22 -22.17
N THR A 644 -11.12 27.64 -22.92
CA THR A 644 -12.47 27.91 -22.39
C THR A 644 -13.23 26.59 -22.26
N ARG A 645 -13.13 25.95 -21.09
CA ARG A 645 -13.68 24.60 -20.83
C ARG A 645 -14.61 24.60 -19.60
N GLY A 646 -15.51 23.63 -19.54
CA GLY A 646 -16.32 23.37 -18.33
C GLY A 646 -17.42 24.40 -18.04
N GLY A 647 -17.93 25.11 -19.07
CA GLY A 647 -19.00 26.11 -18.91
C GLY A 647 -18.52 27.51 -18.49
N ALA A 648 -17.20 27.75 -18.46
CA ALA A 648 -16.63 29.05 -18.14
C ALA A 648 -16.83 30.09 -19.26
N LEU A 649 -16.87 31.38 -18.89
CA LEU A 649 -17.00 32.51 -19.83
C LEU A 649 -15.69 32.88 -20.56
N GLY A 650 -14.59 32.20 -20.26
CA GLY A 650 -13.27 32.43 -20.85
C GLY A 650 -12.24 31.36 -20.47
N PRO A 651 -10.95 31.54 -20.82
CA PRO A 651 -9.90 30.57 -20.58
C PRO A 651 -9.70 30.28 -19.10
N VAL A 652 -9.74 29.01 -18.71
CA VAL A 652 -9.64 28.57 -17.31
C VAL A 652 -8.76 27.33 -17.17
N ASN A 653 -8.11 27.20 -16.01
CA ASN A 653 -7.41 26.00 -15.63
C ASN A 653 -8.34 25.14 -14.74
N ILE A 654 -8.65 23.91 -15.17
CA ILE A 654 -9.51 23.00 -14.39
C ILE A 654 -8.66 22.32 -13.30
N ALA A 655 -9.20 22.19 -12.09
CA ALA A 655 -8.52 21.57 -10.95
C ALA A 655 -8.75 20.06 -10.92
N TYR A 656 -7.68 19.25 -10.92
CA TYR A 656 -7.78 17.78 -10.94
C TYR A 656 -7.09 17.09 -9.76
N SER A 657 -6.61 17.89 -8.81
CA SER A 657 -5.88 17.44 -7.63
C SER A 657 -6.78 16.83 -6.54
N GLY A 658 -8.10 16.74 -6.76
CA GLY A 658 -9.06 16.27 -5.75
C GLY A 658 -9.31 17.26 -4.60
N VAL A 659 -8.74 18.47 -4.70
CA VAL A 659 -8.71 19.44 -3.59
C VAL A 659 -10.10 20.04 -3.31
N TYR A 660 -10.96 20.16 -4.32
CA TYR A 660 -12.37 20.57 -4.14
C TYR A 660 -13.14 19.55 -3.30
N GLN A 661 -12.96 18.26 -3.61
CA GLN A 661 -13.56 17.15 -2.89
C GLN A 661 -13.07 17.12 -1.46
N TRP A 662 -11.76 17.33 -1.25
CA TRP A 662 -11.19 17.40 0.09
C TRP A 662 -11.73 18.59 0.90
N TRP A 663 -11.82 19.79 0.32
CA TRP A 663 -12.43 20.95 1.00
C TRP A 663 -13.91 20.74 1.33
N TYR A 664 -14.63 20.04 0.45
CA TYR A 664 -16.00 19.67 0.69
C TYR A 664 -16.15 18.61 1.79
N THR A 665 -15.30 17.58 1.86
CA THR A 665 -15.39 16.56 2.91
C THR A 665 -15.10 17.12 4.30
N ILE A 666 -14.25 18.15 4.39
CA ILE A 666 -13.88 18.78 5.67
C ILE A 666 -14.87 19.89 6.09
N GLY A 667 -15.93 20.13 5.31
CA GLY A 667 -17.03 21.03 5.70
C GLY A 667 -16.96 22.47 5.17
N LEU A 668 -16.06 22.76 4.21
CA LEU A 668 -16.07 24.04 3.49
C LEU A 668 -17.16 24.00 2.41
N ARG A 669 -17.93 25.08 2.26
CA ARG A 669 -19.10 25.14 1.36
C ARG A 669 -19.13 26.41 0.51
N THR A 670 -18.49 27.47 0.96
CA THR A 670 -18.53 28.79 0.32
C THR A 670 -17.13 29.29 -0.04
N ASN A 671 -17.06 30.22 -0.98
CA ASN A 671 -15.84 30.96 -1.30
C ASN A 671 -15.37 31.77 -0.08
N GLY A 672 -16.31 32.26 0.74
CA GLY A 672 -16.00 32.92 2.01
C GLY A 672 -15.23 32.03 2.99
N ASP A 673 -15.54 30.73 3.01
CA ASP A 673 -14.79 29.75 3.82
C ASP A 673 -13.36 29.56 3.31
N LEU A 674 -13.19 29.46 1.99
CA LEU A 674 -11.88 29.32 1.36
C LEU A 674 -11.03 30.57 1.58
N TYR A 675 -11.62 31.77 1.47
CA TYR A 675 -10.93 33.03 1.79
C TYR A 675 -10.53 33.11 3.26
N THR A 676 -11.42 32.73 4.17
CA THR A 676 -11.12 32.71 5.61
C THR A 676 -9.99 31.72 5.92
N GLY A 677 -10.01 30.54 5.28
CA GLY A 677 -8.94 29.55 5.37
C GLY A 677 -7.60 30.06 4.80
N ALA A 678 -7.63 30.74 3.66
CA ALA A 678 -6.43 31.36 3.06
C ALA A 678 -5.83 32.41 4.01
N LEU A 679 -6.64 33.34 4.53
CA LEU A 679 -6.18 34.35 5.48
C LEU A 679 -5.64 33.73 6.77
N PHE A 680 -6.26 32.67 7.26
CA PHE A 680 -5.79 31.92 8.42
C PHE A 680 -4.41 31.27 8.16
N LEU A 681 -4.21 30.63 7.00
CA LEU A 681 -2.93 30.03 6.64
C LEU A 681 -1.84 31.07 6.38
N LEU A 682 -2.18 32.23 5.80
CA LEU A 682 -1.27 33.37 5.68
C LEU A 682 -0.84 33.88 7.05
N PHE A 683 -1.78 33.97 7.99
CA PHE A 683 -1.49 34.34 9.37
C PHE A 683 -0.57 33.31 10.05
N LEU A 684 -0.81 32.01 9.87
CA LEU A 684 0.10 30.97 10.36
C LEU A 684 1.48 31.02 9.72
N SER A 685 1.56 31.28 8.41
CA SER A 685 2.83 31.48 7.71
C SER A 685 3.62 32.65 8.30
N ALA A 686 2.96 33.78 8.56
CA ALA A 686 3.56 34.94 9.21
C ALA A 686 4.03 34.63 10.65
N ILE A 687 3.21 33.92 11.44
CA ILE A 687 3.60 33.44 12.77
C ILE A 687 4.83 32.53 12.69
N SER A 688 4.87 31.59 11.75
CA SER A 688 6.01 30.69 11.57
C SER A 688 7.27 31.46 11.21
N LEU A 689 7.20 32.47 10.33
CA LEU A 689 8.36 33.33 10.03
C LEU A 689 8.81 34.15 11.24
N ILE A 690 7.87 34.72 12.00
CA ILE A 690 8.17 35.46 13.22
C ILE A 690 8.77 34.52 14.28
N ALA A 691 8.27 33.29 14.41
CA ALA A 691 8.79 32.29 15.31
C ALA A 691 10.21 31.87 14.91
N GLY A 692 10.46 31.60 13.62
CA GLY A 692 11.81 31.32 13.11
C GLY A 692 12.76 32.47 13.39
N TRP A 693 12.34 33.72 13.13
CA TRP A 693 13.12 34.92 13.42
C TRP A 693 13.36 35.14 14.93
N LEU A 694 12.35 34.88 15.77
CA LEU A 694 12.43 35.03 17.22
C LEU A 694 13.47 34.07 17.81
N HIS A 695 13.48 32.81 17.36
CA HIS A 695 14.46 31.81 17.80
C HIS A 695 15.88 32.07 17.28
N LEU A 696 16.05 33.00 16.33
CA LEU A 696 17.35 33.53 15.92
C LEU A 696 17.77 34.78 16.72
N GLN A 697 16.89 35.36 17.55
CA GLN A 697 17.23 36.52 18.37
C GLN A 697 18.07 36.13 19.61
N PRO A 698 19.09 36.91 20.00
CA PRO A 698 19.98 36.57 21.12
C PRO A 698 19.28 36.29 22.46
N LYS A 699 18.10 36.89 22.68
CA LYS A 699 17.31 36.75 23.91
C LYS A 699 16.47 35.47 23.97
N TRP A 700 16.09 34.92 22.83
CA TRP A 700 15.12 33.81 22.72
C TRP A 700 15.69 32.58 22.01
N LYS A 701 17.01 32.59 21.77
CA LYS A 701 17.70 31.47 21.14
C LYS A 701 17.67 30.22 22.04
N PRO A 702 17.28 29.05 21.52
CA PRO A 702 17.35 27.81 22.29
C PRO A 702 18.81 27.43 22.57
N SER A 703 19.04 26.88 23.75
CA SER A 703 20.37 26.41 24.17
C SER A 703 20.71 25.08 23.49
N VAL A 704 22.00 24.79 23.34
CA VAL A 704 22.47 23.51 22.78
C VAL A 704 21.99 22.31 23.60
N SER A 705 21.88 22.47 24.92
CA SER A 705 21.35 21.42 25.80
C SER A 705 19.88 21.08 25.51
N TRP A 706 19.07 22.05 25.07
CA TRP A 706 17.70 21.80 24.63
C TRP A 706 17.66 20.97 23.34
N PHE A 707 18.53 21.28 22.37
CA PHE A 707 18.66 20.50 21.15
C PHE A 707 19.24 19.10 21.39
N LYS A 708 20.14 18.92 22.35
CA LYS A 708 20.70 17.60 22.70
C LYS A 708 19.75 16.76 23.56
N ASN A 709 18.74 17.37 24.15
CA ASN A 709 17.70 16.65 24.88
C ASN A 709 16.74 15.97 23.88
N ALA A 710 17.03 14.70 23.58
CA ALA A 710 16.24 13.87 22.68
C ALA A 710 14.77 13.76 23.11
N GLU A 711 14.50 13.67 24.42
CA GLU A 711 13.15 13.59 24.99
C GLU A 711 12.34 14.86 24.67
N SER A 712 12.93 16.04 24.89
CA SER A 712 12.27 17.32 24.60
C SER A 712 11.97 17.49 23.10
N ARG A 713 12.90 17.11 22.21
CA ARG A 713 12.68 17.19 20.76
C ARG A 713 11.58 16.24 20.31
N LEU A 714 11.59 15.01 20.79
CA LEU A 714 10.60 14.00 20.41
C LEU A 714 9.21 14.34 20.94
N ASN A 715 9.10 14.77 22.20
CA ASN A 715 7.84 15.23 22.78
C ASN A 715 7.27 16.46 22.06
N HIS A 716 8.13 17.38 21.62
CA HIS A 716 7.69 18.53 20.82
C HIS A 716 7.05 18.11 19.49
N HIS A 717 7.61 17.11 18.80
CA HIS A 717 7.04 16.63 17.54
C HIS A 717 5.84 15.70 17.75
N LEU A 718 5.93 14.73 18.66
CA LEU A 718 4.85 13.76 18.91
C LEU A 718 3.67 14.38 19.65
N SER A 719 3.90 15.00 20.82
CA SER A 719 2.81 15.61 21.59
C SER A 719 2.40 16.97 21.03
N GLY A 720 3.39 17.81 20.69
CA GLY A 720 3.14 19.17 20.22
C GLY A 720 2.60 19.21 18.81
N LEU A 721 3.34 18.69 17.82
CA LEU A 721 2.92 18.73 16.43
C LEU A 721 1.82 17.68 16.15
N PHE A 722 2.07 16.39 16.36
CA PHE A 722 1.10 15.34 15.99
C PHE A 722 -0.08 15.25 16.95
N GLY A 723 0.15 15.33 18.26
CA GLY A 723 -0.92 15.24 19.27
C GLY A 723 -1.90 16.40 19.17
N VAL A 724 -1.41 17.65 19.20
CA VAL A 724 -2.29 18.83 19.09
C VAL A 724 -2.94 18.91 17.72
N SER A 725 -2.23 18.63 16.61
CA SER A 725 -2.84 18.64 15.28
C SER A 725 -3.90 17.55 15.12
N SER A 726 -3.69 16.35 15.67
CA SER A 726 -4.68 15.27 15.63
C SER A 726 -5.93 15.60 16.46
N LEU A 727 -5.76 16.22 17.62
CA LEU A 727 -6.88 16.70 18.44
C LEU A 727 -7.62 17.84 17.74
N ALA A 728 -6.91 18.80 17.17
CA ALA A 728 -7.49 19.90 16.42
C ALA A 728 -8.23 19.40 15.17
N TRP A 729 -7.67 18.42 14.47
CA TRP A 729 -8.29 17.78 13.31
C TRP A 729 -9.55 17.00 13.71
N THR A 730 -9.47 16.20 14.77
CA THR A 730 -10.63 15.48 15.31
C THR A 730 -11.73 16.45 15.74
N GLY A 731 -11.36 17.54 16.43
CA GLY A 731 -12.28 18.61 16.80
C GLY A 731 -12.93 19.25 15.57
N HIS A 732 -12.17 19.55 14.52
CA HIS A 732 -12.70 20.08 13.27
C HIS A 732 -13.69 19.10 12.60
N LEU A 733 -13.37 17.80 12.54
CA LEU A 733 -14.28 16.82 11.97
C LEU A 733 -15.59 16.73 12.76
N VAL A 734 -15.51 16.65 14.09
CA VAL A 734 -16.68 16.49 14.97
C VAL A 734 -17.55 17.74 14.98
N HIS A 735 -16.95 18.93 15.04
CA HIS A 735 -17.68 20.18 15.24
C HIS A 735 -17.98 20.94 13.94
N VAL A 736 -17.30 20.64 12.83
CA VAL A 736 -17.49 21.37 11.56
C VAL A 736 -17.88 20.42 10.44
N ALA A 737 -17.09 19.39 10.15
CA ALA A 737 -17.32 18.54 8.98
C ALA A 737 -18.61 17.71 9.09
N ILE A 738 -18.86 17.10 10.25
CA ILE A 738 -20.05 16.28 10.49
C ILE A 738 -21.33 17.14 10.52
N PRO A 739 -21.42 18.25 11.27
CA PRO A 739 -22.58 19.15 11.18
C PRO A 739 -22.81 19.67 9.74
N ALA A 740 -21.74 19.99 9.01
CA ALA A 740 -21.83 20.42 7.62
C ALA A 740 -22.30 19.31 6.65
N SER A 741 -22.17 18.02 7.01
CA SER A 741 -22.77 16.92 6.24
C SER A 741 -24.26 16.76 6.54
N ARG A 742 -24.72 17.17 7.72
CA ARG A 742 -26.14 17.25 8.12
C ARG A 742 -26.86 18.52 7.62
N GLY A 743 -26.15 19.39 6.90
CA GLY A 743 -26.69 20.66 6.41
C GLY A 743 -26.63 21.81 7.44
N GLU A 744 -25.97 21.61 8.58
CA GLU A 744 -25.76 22.65 9.58
C GLU A 744 -24.47 23.44 9.29
N TYR A 745 -24.57 24.76 9.28
CA TYR A 745 -23.41 25.62 9.03
C TYR A 745 -22.74 26.05 10.33
N VAL A 746 -21.58 25.44 10.66
CA VAL A 746 -20.82 25.72 11.88
C VAL A 746 -19.49 26.42 11.56
N ARG A 747 -19.29 27.63 12.10
CA ARG A 747 -18.10 28.47 11.98
C ARG A 747 -17.78 29.13 13.32
N TRP A 748 -16.67 29.87 13.40
CA TRP A 748 -16.19 30.48 14.65
C TRP A 748 -17.23 31.33 15.41
N ASN A 749 -18.20 31.93 14.70
CA ASN A 749 -19.27 32.73 15.30
C ASN A 749 -20.36 31.90 16.02
N ASN A 750 -20.51 30.61 15.70
CA ASN A 750 -21.49 29.72 16.32
C ASN A 750 -20.90 28.36 16.78
N PHE A 751 -19.57 28.22 16.76
CA PHE A 751 -18.83 26.99 17.05
C PHE A 751 -19.17 26.38 18.42
N LEU A 752 -19.40 27.22 19.43
CA LEU A 752 -19.76 26.78 20.79
C LEU A 752 -21.28 26.62 21.00
N GLY A 753 -22.10 27.07 20.03
CA GLY A 753 -23.55 27.05 20.13
C GLY A 753 -24.22 25.85 19.44
N VAL A 754 -23.50 25.18 18.53
CA VAL A 754 -23.98 23.98 17.82
C VAL A 754 -23.33 22.75 18.41
N PHE A 755 -24.12 21.94 19.12
CA PHE A 755 -23.61 20.74 19.78
C PHE A 755 -23.48 19.58 18.78
N PRO A 756 -22.36 18.84 18.75
CA PRO A 756 -22.17 17.71 17.84
C PRO A 756 -23.11 16.53 18.14
N HIS A 757 -23.63 16.49 19.37
CA HIS A 757 -24.59 15.51 19.91
C HIS A 757 -25.68 16.26 20.73
N PRO A 758 -26.96 15.83 20.75
CA PRO A 758 -28.05 16.51 21.48
C PRO A 758 -27.80 16.68 22.98
N GLN A 759 -26.97 15.82 23.57
CA GLN A 759 -26.57 15.90 24.98
C GLN A 759 -25.22 16.62 25.18
N GLY A 760 -24.68 17.26 24.14
CA GLY A 760 -23.38 17.92 24.15
C GLY A 760 -22.21 16.96 24.45
N LEU A 761 -21.16 17.51 25.04
CA LEU A 761 -19.96 16.74 25.46
C LEU A 761 -20.13 16.09 26.85
N GLY A 762 -21.28 16.23 27.50
CA GLY A 762 -21.54 15.67 28.83
C GLY A 762 -21.26 14.17 28.91
N PRO A 763 -21.85 13.34 28.02
CA PRO A 763 -21.58 11.90 27.95
C PRO A 763 -20.12 11.53 27.67
N LEU A 764 -19.38 12.39 26.96
CA LEU A 764 -17.94 12.20 26.71
C LEU A 764 -17.14 12.36 28.01
N PHE A 765 -17.38 13.46 28.75
CA PHE A 765 -16.67 13.76 30.00
C PHE A 765 -17.12 12.91 31.19
N SER A 766 -18.33 12.34 31.13
CA SER A 766 -18.85 11.44 32.16
C SER A 766 -18.58 9.95 31.90
N GLY A 767 -17.80 9.62 30.85
CA GLY A 767 -17.42 8.24 30.51
C GLY A 767 -18.55 7.39 29.91
N GLN A 768 -19.68 7.99 29.51
CA GLN A 768 -20.84 7.30 28.93
C GLN A 768 -20.71 7.24 27.40
N TRP A 769 -19.64 6.64 26.89
CA TRP A 769 -19.29 6.69 25.46
C TRP A 769 -20.27 5.95 24.57
N ASN A 770 -20.94 4.90 25.08
CA ASN A 770 -22.04 4.26 24.36
C ASN A 770 -23.19 5.23 24.06
N LEU A 771 -23.41 6.20 24.93
CA LEU A 771 -24.47 7.20 24.79
C LEU A 771 -24.01 8.36 23.91
N TYR A 772 -22.71 8.68 23.94
CA TYR A 772 -22.09 9.65 23.02
C TYR A 772 -21.98 9.14 21.58
N ALA A 773 -21.79 7.83 21.40
CA ALA A 773 -21.66 7.16 20.10
C ALA A 773 -23.00 6.70 19.51
N GLN A 774 -24.10 6.81 20.27
CA GLN A 774 -25.44 6.61 19.72
C GLN A 774 -25.70 7.63 18.63
N ASN A 775 -26.46 7.23 17.60
CA ASN A 775 -26.83 8.12 16.50
C ASN A 775 -28.05 8.97 16.91
N PRO A 776 -27.88 10.28 17.17
CA PRO A 776 -29.00 11.18 17.46
C PRO A 776 -29.80 11.66 16.24
N ASP A 777 -29.43 11.29 15.00
CA ASP A 777 -30.17 11.71 13.82
C ASP A 777 -31.55 11.03 13.79
N SER A 778 -32.62 11.83 13.88
CA SER A 778 -33.98 11.32 13.67
C SER A 778 -34.23 11.00 12.19
N ARG A 779 -35.10 10.01 11.91
CA ARG A 779 -35.50 9.63 10.54
C ARG A 779 -36.03 10.79 9.67
N VAL A 780 -36.34 11.94 10.28
CA VAL A 780 -36.92 13.14 9.64
C VAL A 780 -35.86 14.13 9.14
N VAL A 781 -34.65 14.17 9.74
CA VAL A 781 -33.56 15.08 9.32
C VAL A 781 -32.91 14.65 7.98
N ILE A 782 -33.35 13.51 7.43
CA ILE A 782 -32.88 12.90 6.18
C ILE A 782 -33.48 13.60 4.93
N TYR A 783 -34.48 14.48 5.07
CA TYR A 783 -35.29 14.93 3.94
C TYR A 783 -35.57 16.45 3.89
N TRP A 784 -34.65 17.22 3.28
CA TRP A 784 -34.89 18.50 2.59
C TRP A 784 -33.75 18.60 1.54
N VAL A 785 -33.88 18.36 0.22
CA VAL A 785 -34.90 18.70 -0.80
C VAL A 785 -34.91 17.62 -1.94
N PRO A 786 -35.68 17.75 -3.05
CA PRO A 786 -36.71 16.83 -3.48
C PRO A 786 -36.26 15.94 -4.65
N THR A 787 -35.55 14.84 -4.40
CA THR A 787 -35.61 13.61 -5.23
C THR A 787 -34.68 12.56 -4.64
N LYS A 788 -35.32 11.48 -4.19
CA LYS A 788 -34.85 10.12 -3.88
C LYS A 788 -33.35 9.91 -3.56
N GLU A 789 -33.17 9.60 -2.26
CA GLU A 789 -32.16 8.71 -1.66
C GLU A 789 -30.83 9.33 -1.16
N ARG A 790 -30.82 9.75 0.12
CA ARG A 790 -29.62 9.84 0.97
C ARG A 790 -29.91 9.25 2.37
N LYS A 791 -28.88 8.70 3.03
CA LYS A 791 -28.92 7.93 4.31
C LYS A 791 -28.04 8.60 5.41
N PRO A 792 -28.27 8.31 6.72
CA PRO A 792 -27.85 9.15 7.86
C PRO A 792 -26.37 9.05 8.24
N ALA A 793 -25.84 10.08 8.94
CA ALA A 793 -24.41 10.17 9.28
C ALA A 793 -24.17 10.62 10.73
N ILE A 794 -24.01 9.64 11.63
CA ILE A 794 -23.22 9.74 12.87
C ILE A 794 -22.55 8.40 13.14
N LEU A 795 -21.24 8.34 12.88
CA LEU A 795 -20.31 7.38 13.48
C LEU A 795 -20.72 5.89 13.49
N THR A 796 -21.57 5.47 12.54
CA THR A 796 -21.69 4.07 12.18
C THR A 796 -20.72 3.76 11.06
N THR A 797 -19.94 2.70 11.23
CA THR A 797 -19.12 2.00 10.24
C THR A 797 -19.97 1.38 9.10
N TYR A 798 -21.00 2.09 8.63
CA TYR A 798 -21.69 1.76 7.40
C TYR A 798 -20.88 2.32 6.24
N ARG A 799 -20.12 1.41 5.61
CA ARG A 799 -19.55 1.61 4.28
C ARG A 799 -20.70 1.91 3.31
N GLY A 800 -20.64 3.09 2.72
CA GLY A 800 -21.50 3.48 1.62
C GLY A 800 -20.77 4.55 0.81
N ILE A 801 -20.17 4.15 -0.30
CA ILE A 801 -19.82 5.07 -1.38
C ILE A 801 -21.17 5.56 -1.95
N SER A 802 -21.42 6.86 -1.96
CA SER A 802 -22.49 7.39 -2.81
C SER A 802 -22.02 7.24 -4.26
N SER A 803 -22.60 6.28 -4.97
CA SER A 803 -22.58 6.31 -6.43
C SER A 803 -23.41 7.51 -6.87
N ASN A 804 -22.74 8.46 -7.49
CA ASN A 804 -23.32 9.22 -8.57
C ASN A 804 -22.38 9.13 -9.75
#